data_AF-A0A352XV27-F1
#
_entry.id   AF-A0A352XV27-F1
#
_cell.length_a   1.000
_cell.length_b   1.000
_cell.length_c   1.000
_cell.angle_alpha   90.00
_cell.angle_beta   90.00
_cell.angle_gamma   90.00
#
_symmetry.space_group_name_H-M   'P 1'
#
loop_
_entity.id
_entity.type
_entity.pdbx_description
1 polymer ?
#
loop_
_entity_poly.entity_id
_entity_poly.type
_entity_poly.pdbx_seq_one_letter_code
_entity_poly.pdbx_strand_id
1 'polypeptide(L)'
;MKNMDPFADSPAPSRRNLQTSKLLASQLYGQNVALDEVMKASKLFHGLQPQEIAEIGAHLQLVNCQRGERILEQGIWHSRLYIIASGQVSILLQGAAPEEGTAFTTPGEPTWSGQDSGKRERSAAQYHIISQLGPGECFGEMSLITGDPPSATVRAERDTVLWSLTHLDFMTMISACPTLLSNINAILAQRLARMNQHIGPAHTAETLWLALVENPGTPLERSLAFHIAHALVGRSRKRVLLVDMGEQDALLAAHFATHRDQLRPSLLECAQDPGSLRKHESPTVTSEGRRYPAITTLLPMSTRQFGVSEPGDFDMPSTLRDLAECYDYLLLVTARATAAAVLETVAGSCSRAILLISSDALGKEGESTAALSLTPGLESLPVPYAIFIAHVPEHPTIGAQDRYARRLGHSVTRLLPADTPLLEESWQRQMALNEAAPRAVLTQTVDFVARYIAHLTVGIAFGGGGARGFAHLGAFERLLHYGIPVDYLAGCSIGVLPPSLYLMGKSFAECEALFLGIHRHIVRWGLPHMSILSNRGLKREIRNRCGDLRFEDLSTPFAMVVLDLATRTEVILDRGPLWLAALASVSIPGIFPPVTIGNHLLIDAGMHDPVPTRAVRRMGTDILLGLDVDGREPLSLERATPWFDEAKSTPARKSLAPHFVDVLLRAYEISTATVNMHSARDADLVLRPRTQSVSLLQFTKGPQLIAAGREAVEQSLPALQELFPWLQVADLKEE
;
A
#
# COMPACT_ATOMS: atom_id res chain seq x y z
N MET A 1 -26.91 -35.69 -38.51
CA MET A 1 -28.10 -34.98 -39.02
C MET A 1 -29.36 -35.65 -38.50
N LYS A 2 -30.35 -34.83 -38.09
CA LYS A 2 -31.74 -35.09 -37.61
C LYS A 2 -31.96 -35.62 -36.18
N ASN A 3 -32.67 -34.84 -35.36
CA ASN A 3 -34.06 -35.09 -34.87
C ASN A 3 -34.47 -34.02 -33.83
N MET A 4 -35.55 -33.26 -34.10
CA MET A 4 -36.89 -33.30 -33.46
C MET A 4 -36.97 -32.65 -32.06
N ASP A 5 -37.86 -31.66 -31.97
CA ASP A 5 -38.16 -30.80 -30.82
C ASP A 5 -39.44 -31.33 -30.11
N PRO A 6 -39.41 -31.75 -28.83
CA PRO A 6 -40.54 -32.46 -28.22
C PRO A 6 -41.04 -31.80 -26.92
N PHE A 7 -41.55 -30.57 -26.94
CA PHE A 7 -42.35 -30.06 -25.81
C PHE A 7 -43.49 -29.13 -26.28
N ALA A 8 -44.46 -29.71 -26.98
CA ALA A 8 -45.81 -29.18 -27.12
C ALA A 8 -46.80 -30.30 -26.75
N ASP A 9 -47.26 -30.27 -25.49
CA ASP A 9 -48.61 -30.65 -25.03
C ASP A 9 -48.63 -31.07 -23.55
N SER A 10 -49.36 -30.31 -22.72
CA SER A 10 -50.12 -30.85 -21.57
C SER A 10 -51.14 -29.83 -21.02
N PRO A 11 -52.31 -30.28 -20.49
CA PRO A 11 -53.55 -29.50 -20.45
C PRO A 11 -53.79 -28.73 -19.13
N ALA A 12 -54.67 -27.73 -19.18
CA ALA A 12 -55.08 -26.91 -18.04
C ALA A 12 -55.77 -27.75 -16.92
N PRO A 13 -55.44 -27.53 -15.62
CA PRO A 13 -55.97 -28.36 -14.55
C PRO A 13 -57.38 -27.96 -14.10
N SER A 14 -58.19 -28.98 -13.82
CA SER A 14 -59.59 -28.90 -13.39
C SER A 14 -59.76 -28.47 -11.91
N ARG A 15 -60.94 -27.90 -11.59
CA ARG A 15 -61.37 -27.30 -10.31
C ARG A 15 -61.31 -28.19 -9.04
N ARG A 16 -60.74 -29.41 -9.09
CA ARG A 16 -60.56 -30.28 -7.90
C ARG A 16 -59.26 -30.07 -7.12
N ASN A 17 -58.30 -29.28 -7.63
CA ASN A 17 -57.01 -29.02 -6.97
C ASN A 17 -56.99 -27.83 -5.98
N LEU A 18 -58.13 -27.19 -5.70
CA LEU A 18 -58.20 -26.02 -4.82
C LEU A 18 -58.45 -26.35 -3.33
N GLN A 19 -58.69 -27.61 -2.97
CA GLN A 19 -58.86 -28.02 -1.57
C GLN A 19 -57.66 -28.79 -0.99
N THR A 20 -56.85 -29.45 -1.83
CA THR A 20 -55.58 -30.07 -1.42
C THR A 20 -54.46 -29.06 -1.19
N SER A 21 -54.55 -27.87 -1.79
CA SER A 21 -53.60 -26.76 -1.59
C SER A 21 -53.74 -26.06 -0.24
N LYS A 22 -54.91 -26.13 0.42
CA LYS A 22 -55.08 -25.62 1.80
C LYS A 22 -54.52 -26.57 2.87
N LEU A 23 -54.45 -27.88 2.60
CA LEU A 23 -53.86 -28.83 3.54
C LEU A 23 -52.32 -28.81 3.47
N LEU A 24 -51.73 -28.65 2.27
CA LEU A 24 -50.28 -28.49 2.10
C LEU A 24 -49.75 -27.16 2.64
N ALA A 25 -50.54 -26.07 2.59
CA ALA A 25 -50.17 -24.81 3.21
C ALA A 25 -50.04 -24.91 4.74
N SER A 26 -50.77 -25.82 5.40
CA SER A 26 -50.70 -26.02 6.85
C SER A 26 -49.52 -26.91 7.29
N GLN A 27 -48.97 -27.74 6.40
CA GLN A 27 -47.78 -28.56 6.68
C GLN A 27 -46.44 -27.85 6.35
N LEU A 28 -46.48 -26.74 5.60
CA LEU A 28 -45.30 -25.89 5.31
C LEU A 28 -44.98 -24.86 6.40
N TYR A 29 -45.83 -24.71 7.43
CA TYR A 29 -45.58 -23.79 8.55
C TYR A 29 -44.40 -24.20 9.46
N GLY A 30 -43.78 -25.36 9.23
CA GLY A 30 -42.57 -25.81 9.93
C GLY A 30 -41.24 -25.33 9.35
N GLN A 31 -41.22 -24.70 8.16
CA GLN A 31 -39.99 -24.24 7.49
C GLN A 31 -39.77 -22.72 7.48
N ASN A 32 -40.78 -21.91 7.85
CA ASN A 32 -40.67 -20.45 7.82
C ASN A 32 -39.70 -19.86 8.86
N VAL A 33 -39.38 -20.60 9.93
CA VAL A 33 -38.45 -20.09 10.96
C VAL A 33 -37.02 -19.96 10.41
N ALA A 34 -36.61 -20.79 9.45
CA ALA A 34 -35.29 -20.70 8.82
C ALA A 34 -35.21 -19.60 7.75
N LEU A 35 -36.29 -19.36 6.98
CA LEU A 35 -36.31 -18.27 5.99
C LEU A 35 -36.36 -16.91 6.69
N ASP A 36 -37.25 -16.71 7.66
CA ASP A 36 -37.36 -15.41 8.37
C ASP A 36 -36.06 -15.02 9.11
N GLU A 37 -35.33 -15.98 9.68
CA GLU A 37 -34.04 -15.72 10.34
C GLU A 37 -32.94 -15.34 9.34
N VAL A 38 -32.85 -16.05 8.21
CA VAL A 38 -31.88 -15.74 7.14
C VAL A 38 -32.23 -14.42 6.45
N MET A 39 -33.51 -14.13 6.26
CA MET A 39 -33.98 -12.88 5.68
C MET A 39 -33.65 -11.70 6.59
N LYS A 40 -33.79 -11.85 7.92
CA LYS A 40 -33.38 -10.83 8.90
C LYS A 40 -31.86 -10.66 9.01
N ALA A 41 -31.10 -11.75 8.88
CA ALA A 41 -29.64 -11.72 8.97
C ALA A 41 -28.97 -11.19 7.70
N SER A 42 -29.63 -11.33 6.54
CA SER A 42 -29.05 -10.93 5.25
C SER A 42 -29.21 -9.44 4.97
N LYS A 43 -28.09 -8.81 4.62
CA LYS A 43 -28.07 -7.43 4.11
C LYS A 43 -28.86 -7.27 2.80
N LEU A 44 -29.09 -8.36 2.07
CA LEU A 44 -29.83 -8.34 0.80
C LEU A 44 -31.29 -7.91 1.00
N PHE A 45 -31.90 -8.30 2.13
CA PHE A 45 -33.31 -8.06 2.41
C PHE A 45 -33.57 -6.90 3.37
N HIS A 46 -32.53 -6.13 3.69
CA HIS A 46 -32.63 -5.01 4.62
C HIS A 46 -33.57 -3.93 4.07
N GLY A 47 -34.52 -3.47 4.90
CA GLY A 47 -35.45 -2.40 4.54
C GLY A 47 -36.56 -2.78 3.56
N LEU A 48 -36.68 -4.07 3.18
CA LEU A 48 -37.81 -4.56 2.38
C LEU A 48 -39.10 -4.62 3.20
N GLN A 49 -40.21 -4.29 2.54
CA GLN A 49 -41.54 -4.43 3.11
C GLN A 49 -41.94 -5.92 3.22
N PRO A 50 -42.80 -6.30 4.18
CA PRO A 50 -43.23 -7.69 4.34
C PRO A 50 -43.84 -8.33 3.08
N GLN A 51 -44.48 -7.53 2.23
CA GLN A 51 -45.05 -7.99 0.96
C GLN A 51 -43.95 -8.31 -0.07
N GLU A 52 -42.91 -7.47 -0.16
CA GLU A 52 -41.75 -7.70 -1.03
C GLU A 52 -40.97 -8.95 -0.57
N ILE A 53 -40.79 -9.12 0.74
CA ILE A 53 -40.17 -10.30 1.34
C ILE A 53 -40.94 -11.58 0.98
N ALA A 54 -42.27 -11.55 1.09
CA ALA A 54 -43.11 -12.70 0.76
C ALA A 54 -43.09 -13.04 -0.74
N GLU A 55 -43.05 -12.01 -1.60
CA GLU A 55 -42.91 -12.16 -3.04
C GLU A 55 -41.57 -12.80 -3.40
N ILE A 56 -40.46 -12.31 -2.84
CA ILE A 56 -39.14 -12.90 -3.07
C ILE A 56 -39.05 -14.33 -2.53
N GLY A 57 -39.58 -14.56 -1.32
CA GLY A 57 -39.60 -15.88 -0.69
C GLY A 57 -40.30 -16.95 -1.53
N ALA A 58 -41.30 -16.57 -2.34
CA ALA A 58 -42.02 -17.50 -3.21
C ALA A 58 -41.18 -18.02 -4.38
N HIS A 59 -40.09 -17.33 -4.76
CA HIS A 59 -39.21 -17.70 -5.88
C HIS A 59 -37.90 -18.34 -5.44
N LEU A 60 -37.62 -18.42 -4.13
CA LEU A 60 -36.40 -19.03 -3.60
C LEU A 60 -36.49 -20.57 -3.59
N GLN A 61 -35.44 -21.22 -4.08
CA GLN A 61 -35.31 -22.68 -4.10
C GLN A 61 -34.20 -23.13 -3.16
N LEU A 62 -34.49 -24.09 -2.29
CA LEU A 62 -33.51 -24.66 -1.37
C LEU A 62 -32.53 -25.58 -2.11
N VAL A 63 -31.23 -25.39 -1.86
CA VAL A 63 -30.13 -26.20 -2.40
C VAL A 63 -29.24 -26.67 -1.25
N ASN A 64 -28.97 -27.97 -1.19
CA ASN A 64 -28.08 -28.57 -0.20
C ASN A 64 -26.78 -28.97 -0.88
N CYS A 65 -25.65 -28.52 -0.33
CA CYS A 65 -24.31 -28.80 -0.83
C CYS A 65 -23.51 -29.55 0.23
N GLN A 66 -22.80 -30.59 -0.18
CA GLN A 66 -21.92 -31.34 0.71
C GLN A 66 -20.56 -30.65 0.86
N ARG A 67 -19.86 -30.91 1.98
CA ARG A 67 -18.48 -30.47 2.17
C ARG A 67 -17.60 -30.84 0.96
N GLY A 68 -16.90 -29.84 0.41
CA GLY A 68 -15.98 -29.97 -0.72
C GLY A 68 -16.63 -29.76 -2.10
N GLU A 69 -17.95 -29.68 -2.19
CA GLU A 69 -18.68 -29.47 -3.43
C GLU A 69 -18.41 -28.07 -4.02
N ARG A 70 -18.14 -28.01 -5.33
CA ARG A 70 -17.99 -26.73 -6.07
C ARG A 70 -19.36 -26.25 -6.49
N ILE A 71 -19.75 -25.09 -5.98
CA ILE A 71 -21.07 -24.47 -6.20
C ILE A 71 -21.05 -23.55 -7.41
N LEU A 72 -19.95 -22.81 -7.59
CA LEU A 72 -19.63 -22.03 -8.79
C LEU A 72 -18.21 -22.37 -9.22
N GLU A 73 -17.95 -22.36 -10.52
CA GLU A 73 -16.61 -22.57 -11.09
C GLU A 73 -16.19 -21.35 -11.91
N GLN A 74 -14.95 -20.90 -11.68
CA GLN A 74 -14.39 -19.72 -12.34
C GLN A 74 -14.40 -19.89 -13.87
N GLY A 75 -14.87 -18.87 -14.58
CA GLY A 75 -14.95 -18.88 -16.05
C GLY A 75 -16.09 -19.72 -16.63
N ILE A 76 -16.85 -20.45 -15.81
CA ILE A 76 -18.00 -21.25 -16.27
C ILE A 76 -19.28 -20.49 -15.95
N TRP A 77 -20.10 -20.22 -16.95
CA TRP A 77 -21.36 -19.49 -16.76
C TRP A 77 -22.33 -20.22 -15.82
N HIS A 78 -22.86 -19.51 -14.83
CA HIS A 78 -23.89 -20.01 -13.92
C HIS A 78 -25.04 -18.99 -13.85
N SER A 79 -26.28 -19.46 -13.93
CA SER A 79 -27.48 -18.60 -14.03
C SER A 79 -28.27 -18.50 -12.73
N ARG A 80 -27.57 -18.45 -11.58
CA ARG A 80 -28.20 -18.42 -10.25
C ARG A 80 -27.46 -17.50 -9.27
N LEU A 81 -28.24 -16.84 -8.42
CA LEU A 81 -27.81 -16.19 -7.18
C LEU A 81 -27.99 -17.18 -6.04
N TYR A 82 -27.06 -17.22 -5.10
CA TYR A 82 -27.15 -18.04 -3.90
C TYR A 82 -27.07 -17.19 -2.63
N ILE A 83 -27.81 -17.59 -1.60
CA ILE A 83 -27.84 -16.96 -0.28
C ILE A 83 -27.61 -18.07 0.75
N ILE A 84 -26.66 -17.87 1.64
CA ILE A 84 -26.27 -18.91 2.60
C ILE A 84 -27.27 -18.91 3.76
N ALA A 85 -28.02 -20.00 3.90
CA ALA A 85 -28.94 -20.19 5.01
C ALA A 85 -28.20 -20.70 6.26
N SER A 86 -27.35 -21.71 6.06
CA SER A 86 -26.50 -22.30 7.10
C SER A 86 -25.29 -22.94 6.46
N GLY A 87 -24.14 -22.99 7.14
CA GLY A 87 -22.90 -23.55 6.57
C GLY A 87 -21.87 -22.47 6.29
N GLN A 88 -20.92 -22.75 5.40
CA GLN A 88 -19.84 -21.82 5.04
C GLN A 88 -19.23 -22.22 3.69
N VAL A 89 -18.92 -21.21 2.87
CA VAL A 89 -18.28 -21.41 1.57
C VAL A 89 -16.98 -20.60 1.47
N SER A 90 -16.00 -21.11 0.74
CA SER A 90 -14.77 -20.41 0.37
C SER A 90 -14.84 -19.94 -1.08
N ILE A 91 -14.35 -18.72 -1.32
CA ILE A 91 -14.11 -18.16 -2.65
C ILE A 91 -12.65 -18.39 -3.01
N LEU A 92 -12.39 -19.04 -4.13
CA LEU A 92 -11.10 -19.53 -4.59
C LEU A 92 -10.74 -18.87 -5.93
N LEU A 93 -9.61 -18.17 -6.00
CA LEU A 93 -9.03 -17.71 -7.27
C LEU A 93 -8.00 -18.71 -7.77
N GLN A 94 -8.10 -19.09 -9.04
CA GLN A 94 -7.00 -19.78 -9.68
C GLN A 94 -5.86 -18.79 -9.90
N GLY A 95 -4.66 -19.07 -9.36
CA GLY A 95 -3.49 -18.25 -9.65
C GLY A 95 -3.23 -18.25 -11.16
N ALA A 96 -3.13 -17.06 -11.76
CA ALA A 96 -2.51 -16.96 -13.07
C ALA A 96 -1.10 -17.53 -12.95
N ALA A 97 -0.69 -18.40 -13.89
CA ALA A 97 0.74 -18.57 -14.13
C ALA A 97 1.33 -17.16 -14.28
N PRO A 98 2.51 -16.87 -13.70
CA PRO A 98 3.06 -15.52 -13.73
C PRO A 98 3.06 -15.05 -15.17
N GLU A 99 2.18 -14.10 -15.50
CA GLU A 99 2.26 -13.42 -16.77
C GLU A 99 3.64 -12.76 -16.76
N GLU A 100 4.50 -13.20 -17.67
CA GLU A 100 5.73 -12.50 -17.98
C GLU A 100 5.38 -11.02 -18.09
N GLY A 101 5.87 -10.23 -17.14
CA GLY A 101 5.61 -8.79 -17.09
C GLY A 101 5.86 -8.23 -18.48
N THR A 102 4.84 -7.59 -19.04
CA THR A 102 4.86 -7.10 -20.42
C THR A 102 6.13 -6.29 -20.65
N ALA A 103 7.11 -6.93 -21.27
CA ALA A 103 8.39 -6.32 -21.57
C ALA A 103 8.10 -5.19 -22.56
N PHE A 104 8.33 -3.96 -22.11
CA PHE A 104 8.21 -2.77 -22.94
C PHE A 104 9.33 -2.76 -23.97
N THR A 105 9.13 -3.42 -25.10
CA THR A 105 10.02 -3.30 -26.26
C THR A 105 9.63 -2.07 -27.06
N THR A 106 10.60 -1.21 -27.34
CA THR A 106 10.52 -0.16 -28.35
C THR A 106 10.16 -0.74 -29.72
N PRO A 107 9.31 -0.09 -30.55
CA PRO A 107 8.97 -0.62 -31.86
C PRO A 107 10.15 -0.45 -32.83
N GLY A 108 10.71 -1.57 -33.31
CA GLY A 108 11.65 -1.58 -34.43
C GLY A 108 12.59 -2.79 -34.46
N GLU A 109 12.10 -3.92 -35.00
CA GLU A 109 12.78 -4.87 -35.93
C GLU A 109 12.17 -6.29 -35.84
N PRO A 110 11.96 -6.99 -36.96
CA PRO A 110 11.34 -8.32 -36.96
C PRO A 110 12.40 -9.42 -36.92
N THR A 111 12.27 -10.39 -36.03
CA THR A 111 12.95 -11.68 -36.17
C THR A 111 11.96 -12.83 -36.02
N TRP A 112 11.94 -13.67 -37.06
CA TRP A 112 11.09 -14.84 -37.24
C TRP A 112 11.99 -16.08 -37.29
N SER A 113 11.80 -17.02 -36.38
CA SER A 113 12.15 -18.46 -36.45
C SER A 113 11.93 -19.05 -35.05
N GLY A 114 11.34 -20.21 -34.79
CA GLY A 114 10.88 -21.34 -35.58
C GLY A 114 10.73 -22.49 -34.56
N GLN A 115 9.58 -23.18 -34.63
CA GLN A 115 9.22 -24.49 -34.05
C GLN A 115 10.09 -25.10 -32.91
N ASP A 116 9.46 -25.38 -31.77
CA ASP A 116 9.57 -26.74 -31.21
C ASP A 116 8.30 -27.13 -30.41
N SER A 117 7.79 -28.31 -30.71
CA SER A 117 6.55 -28.87 -30.17
C SER A 117 6.88 -29.97 -29.15
N GLY A 118 6.87 -29.62 -27.87
CA GLY A 118 7.06 -30.57 -26.76
C GLY A 118 5.87 -30.53 -25.79
N LYS A 119 5.12 -31.64 -25.73
CA LYS A 119 4.05 -31.89 -24.75
C LYS A 119 4.55 -31.63 -23.32
N ARG A 120 3.95 -30.67 -22.61
CA ARG A 120 4.09 -30.50 -21.15
C ARG A 120 2.79 -30.89 -20.45
N GLU A 121 2.91 -31.81 -19.51
CA GLU A 121 1.86 -32.29 -18.61
C GLU A 121 1.27 -31.14 -17.79
N ARG A 122 -0.06 -31.18 -17.57
CA ARG A 122 -0.80 -30.17 -16.81
C ARG A 122 -0.46 -30.27 -15.33
N SER A 123 0.32 -29.30 -14.85
CA SER A 123 0.51 -28.97 -13.43
C SER A 123 -0.84 -28.70 -12.75
N ALA A 124 -1.03 -29.21 -11.53
CA ALA A 124 -2.23 -28.98 -10.72
C ALA A 124 -2.37 -27.48 -10.40
N ALA A 125 -3.51 -26.88 -10.78
CA ALA A 125 -3.79 -25.48 -10.56
C ALA A 125 -3.80 -25.14 -9.05
N GLN A 126 -2.93 -24.23 -8.62
CA GLN A 126 -2.90 -23.70 -7.26
C GLN A 126 -4.03 -22.68 -7.09
N TYR A 127 -4.92 -22.93 -6.12
CA TYR A 127 -6.03 -22.03 -5.78
C TYR A 127 -5.72 -21.26 -4.51
N HIS A 128 -5.95 -19.95 -4.52
CA HIS A 128 -5.83 -19.07 -3.35
C HIS A 128 -7.22 -18.75 -2.80
N ILE A 129 -7.43 -18.93 -1.49
CA ILE A 129 -8.69 -18.54 -0.83
C ILE A 129 -8.70 -17.02 -0.68
N ILE A 130 -9.64 -16.35 -1.36
CA ILE A 130 -9.78 -14.89 -1.32
C ILE A 130 -10.63 -14.47 -0.12
N SER A 131 -11.67 -15.24 0.19
CA SER A 131 -12.64 -14.89 1.23
C SER A 131 -13.48 -16.10 1.63
N GLN A 132 -14.08 -16.04 2.80
CA GLN A 132 -15.06 -17.02 3.27
C GLN A 132 -16.38 -16.32 3.54
N LEU A 133 -17.49 -16.92 3.09
CA LEU A 133 -18.83 -16.39 3.27
C LEU A 133 -19.65 -17.29 4.22
N GLY A 134 -20.43 -16.66 5.10
CA GLY A 134 -21.26 -17.32 6.11
C GLY A 134 -22.77 -17.03 5.97
N PRO A 135 -23.60 -17.50 6.92
CA PRO A 135 -25.05 -17.31 6.90
C PRO A 135 -25.48 -15.85 6.72
N GLY A 136 -26.46 -15.61 5.86
CA GLY A 136 -26.95 -14.28 5.49
C GLY A 136 -26.17 -13.59 4.35
N GLU A 137 -25.01 -14.10 3.96
CA GLU A 137 -24.25 -13.58 2.80
C GLU A 137 -24.67 -14.28 1.50
N CYS A 138 -24.53 -13.57 0.37
CA CYS A 138 -24.93 -14.08 -0.95
C CYS A 138 -23.75 -14.12 -1.94
N PHE A 139 -23.82 -14.92 -3.00
CA PHE A 139 -22.81 -14.96 -4.07
C PHE A 139 -23.42 -15.35 -5.41
N GLY A 140 -22.74 -14.99 -6.50
CA GLY A 140 -23.23 -15.21 -7.87
C GLY A 140 -24.01 -14.03 -8.46
N GLU A 141 -24.28 -12.99 -7.66
CA GLU A 141 -24.97 -11.77 -8.10
C GLU A 141 -24.23 -11.07 -9.24
N MET A 142 -22.90 -11.08 -9.20
CA MET A 142 -22.07 -10.34 -10.15
C MET A 142 -22.24 -10.88 -11.56
N SER A 143 -22.26 -12.21 -11.72
CA SER A 143 -22.50 -12.83 -13.03
C SER A 143 -23.89 -12.52 -13.58
N LEU A 144 -24.91 -12.46 -12.73
CA LEU A 144 -26.26 -12.10 -13.16
C LEU A 144 -26.37 -10.63 -13.61
N ILE A 145 -25.56 -9.73 -13.03
CA ILE A 145 -25.61 -8.30 -13.31
C ILE A 145 -24.71 -7.92 -14.48
N THR A 146 -23.49 -8.44 -14.53
CA THR A 146 -22.50 -8.03 -15.54
C THR A 146 -22.66 -8.76 -16.86
N GLY A 147 -23.25 -9.96 -16.87
CA GLY A 147 -23.24 -10.79 -18.06
C GLY A 147 -21.94 -11.61 -18.23
N ASP A 148 -21.01 -11.56 -17.27
CA ASP A 148 -19.72 -12.29 -17.31
C ASP A 148 -19.69 -13.54 -16.40
N PRO A 149 -18.98 -14.62 -16.81
CA PRO A 149 -18.81 -15.81 -15.97
C PRO A 149 -18.22 -15.46 -14.59
N PRO A 150 -18.42 -16.30 -13.56
CA PRO A 150 -17.88 -16.07 -12.22
C PRO A 150 -16.37 -15.83 -12.28
N SER A 151 -15.93 -14.76 -11.62
CA SER A 151 -14.52 -14.38 -11.52
C SER A 151 -13.72 -15.27 -10.57
N ALA A 152 -14.38 -16.11 -9.76
CA ALA A 152 -13.79 -17.02 -8.81
C ALA A 152 -14.64 -18.29 -8.66
N THR A 153 -14.00 -19.38 -8.20
CA THR A 153 -14.67 -20.64 -7.86
C THR A 153 -15.21 -20.54 -6.43
N VAL A 154 -16.42 -21.05 -6.17
CA VAL A 154 -17.01 -21.11 -4.82
C VAL A 154 -17.15 -22.57 -4.40
N ARG A 155 -16.64 -22.92 -3.22
CA ARG A 155 -16.66 -24.29 -2.70
C ARG A 155 -17.24 -24.34 -1.28
N ALA A 156 -18.08 -25.33 -1.00
CA ALA A 156 -18.58 -25.57 0.36
C ALA A 156 -17.46 -26.11 1.28
N GLU A 157 -17.20 -25.47 2.41
CA GLU A 157 -16.20 -25.92 3.40
C GLU A 157 -16.76 -26.93 4.40
N ARG A 158 -18.08 -26.93 4.55
CA ARG A 158 -18.89 -27.85 5.34
C ARG A 158 -20.23 -28.05 4.64
N ASP A 159 -21.03 -29.00 5.10
CA ASP A 159 -22.39 -29.17 4.59
C ASP A 159 -23.14 -27.84 4.72
N THR A 160 -23.60 -27.32 3.59
CA THR A 160 -24.09 -25.95 3.44
C THR A 160 -25.46 -25.96 2.78
N VAL A 161 -26.38 -25.21 3.37
CA VAL A 161 -27.74 -25.02 2.86
C VAL A 161 -27.82 -23.63 2.27
N LEU A 162 -28.29 -23.55 1.03
CA LEU A 162 -28.39 -22.33 0.24
C LEU A 162 -29.84 -22.10 -0.20
N TRP A 163 -30.25 -20.85 -0.25
CA TRP A 163 -31.39 -20.43 -1.06
C TRP A 163 -30.87 -19.94 -2.40
N SER A 164 -31.43 -20.45 -3.49
CA SER A 164 -31.05 -20.08 -4.85
C SER A 164 -32.18 -19.35 -5.56
N LEU A 165 -31.81 -18.39 -6.40
CA LEU A 165 -32.71 -17.63 -7.25
C LEU A 165 -32.21 -17.69 -8.69
N THR A 166 -33.09 -17.94 -9.65
CA THR A 166 -32.70 -18.01 -11.07
C THR A 166 -32.45 -16.61 -11.64
N HIS A 167 -31.69 -16.52 -12.74
CA HIS A 167 -31.48 -15.27 -13.46
C HIS A 167 -32.79 -14.58 -13.86
N LEU A 168 -33.80 -15.34 -14.31
CA LEU A 168 -35.09 -14.79 -14.73
C LEU A 168 -35.87 -14.21 -13.55
N ASP A 169 -35.95 -14.96 -12.44
CA ASP A 169 -36.61 -14.49 -11.22
C ASP A 169 -35.88 -13.27 -10.64
N PHE A 170 -34.54 -13.29 -10.63
CA PHE A 170 -33.71 -12.18 -10.18
C PHE A 170 -33.97 -10.90 -10.98
N MET A 171 -33.95 -10.97 -12.32
CA MET A 171 -34.20 -9.82 -13.18
C MET A 171 -35.62 -9.26 -13.04
N THR A 172 -36.59 -10.15 -12.81
CA THR A 172 -37.99 -9.75 -12.55
C THR A 172 -38.09 -9.02 -11.21
N MET A 173 -37.44 -9.54 -10.17
CA MET A 173 -37.45 -8.96 -8.82
C MET A 173 -36.73 -7.61 -8.72
N ILE A 174 -35.56 -7.44 -9.34
CA ILE A 174 -34.85 -6.13 -9.30
C ILE A 174 -35.64 -5.03 -10.03
N SER A 175 -36.45 -5.41 -11.03
CA SER A 175 -37.32 -4.48 -11.74
C SER A 175 -38.55 -4.09 -10.91
N ALA A 176 -39.06 -5.02 -10.09
CA ALA A 176 -40.21 -4.81 -9.21
C ALA A 176 -39.84 -4.14 -7.87
N CYS A 177 -38.61 -4.35 -7.38
CA CYS A 177 -38.16 -3.90 -6.06
C CYS A 177 -36.84 -3.10 -6.15
N PRO A 178 -36.91 -1.76 -6.26
CA PRO A 178 -35.73 -0.89 -6.31
C PRO A 178 -34.83 -0.97 -5.06
N THR A 179 -35.41 -1.27 -3.89
CA THR A 179 -34.68 -1.42 -2.62
C THR A 179 -33.73 -2.62 -2.66
N LEU A 180 -34.14 -3.73 -3.29
CA LEU A 180 -33.29 -4.91 -3.49
C LEU A 180 -32.06 -4.56 -4.34
N LEU A 181 -32.24 -3.79 -5.42
CA LEU A 181 -31.13 -3.32 -6.27
C LEU A 181 -30.18 -2.41 -5.50
N SER A 182 -30.69 -1.53 -4.64
CA SER A 182 -29.87 -0.68 -3.76
C SER A 182 -29.03 -1.50 -2.79
N ASN A 183 -29.62 -2.54 -2.17
CA ASN A 183 -28.91 -3.44 -1.25
C ASN A 183 -27.80 -4.21 -1.98
N ILE A 184 -28.05 -4.71 -3.19
CA ILE A 184 -27.06 -5.38 -4.03
C ILE A 184 -25.90 -4.43 -4.35
N ASN A 185 -26.20 -3.20 -4.78
CA ASN A 185 -25.18 -2.19 -5.07
C ASN A 185 -24.35 -1.86 -3.81
N ALA A 186 -24.97 -1.79 -2.63
CA ALA A 186 -24.26 -1.58 -1.38
C ALA A 186 -23.35 -2.77 -1.01
N ILE A 187 -23.81 -4.01 -1.23
CA ILE A 187 -23.00 -5.23 -1.02
C ILE A 187 -21.82 -5.25 -1.99
N LEU A 188 -22.04 -4.97 -3.27
CA LEU A 188 -20.98 -4.89 -4.29
C LEU A 188 -19.99 -3.78 -3.99
N ALA A 189 -20.44 -2.59 -3.58
CA ALA A 189 -19.58 -1.49 -3.19
C ALA A 189 -18.74 -1.84 -1.94
N GLN A 190 -19.32 -2.52 -0.94
CA GLN A 190 -18.57 -3.03 0.21
C GLN A 190 -17.55 -4.10 -0.18
N ARG A 191 -17.89 -5.00 -1.12
CA ARG A 191 -16.97 -6.01 -1.64
C ARG A 191 -15.83 -5.39 -2.43
N LEU A 192 -16.12 -4.40 -3.27
CA LEU A 192 -15.11 -3.62 -3.98
C LEU A 192 -14.21 -2.85 -3.00
N ALA A 193 -14.78 -2.26 -1.95
CA ALA A 193 -14.02 -1.59 -0.90
C ALA A 193 -13.12 -2.59 -0.13
N ARG A 194 -13.64 -3.77 0.23
CA ARG A 194 -12.87 -4.83 0.91
C ARG A 194 -11.78 -5.42 0.03
N MET A 195 -12.07 -5.74 -1.23
CA MET A 195 -11.06 -6.18 -2.20
C MET A 195 -9.98 -5.10 -2.38
N ASN A 196 -10.36 -3.83 -2.46
CA ASN A 196 -9.41 -2.73 -2.50
C ASN A 196 -8.61 -2.54 -1.20
N GLN A 197 -9.17 -2.94 -0.05
CA GLN A 197 -8.47 -2.98 1.24
C GLN A 197 -7.55 -4.21 1.37
N HIS A 198 -7.86 -5.33 0.70
CA HIS A 198 -7.08 -6.57 0.72
C HIS A 198 -6.00 -6.64 -0.38
N ILE A 199 -5.86 -5.59 -1.20
CA ILE A 199 -4.79 -5.42 -2.19
C ILE A 199 -3.75 -4.37 -1.71
N GLY A 200 -3.78 -3.99 -0.43
CA GLY A 200 -2.60 -3.47 0.26
C GLY A 200 -2.00 -4.59 1.09
N PRO A 201 -0.68 -4.60 1.39
CA PRO A 201 -0.16 -5.46 2.44
C PRO A 201 -0.92 -5.12 3.72
N ALA A 202 -1.82 -6.00 4.13
CA ALA A 202 -2.43 -5.94 5.44
C ALA A 202 -1.28 -6.16 6.42
N HIS A 203 -0.79 -5.08 7.05
CA HIS A 203 0.09 -5.14 8.21
C HIS A 203 -0.71 -5.65 9.41
N THR A 204 -1.20 -6.89 9.29
CA THR A 204 -1.93 -7.61 10.31
C THR A 204 -1.16 -8.89 10.58
N ALA A 205 -0.62 -8.97 11.80
CA ALA A 205 0.07 -10.09 12.46
C ALA A 205 1.60 -10.15 12.32
N GLU A 206 2.26 -9.54 13.31
CA GLU A 206 3.23 -10.19 14.21
C GLU A 206 4.46 -10.91 13.58
N THR A 207 5.60 -10.23 13.74
CA THR A 207 6.93 -10.76 14.13
C THR A 207 7.68 -11.71 13.19
N LEU A 208 8.34 -11.17 12.15
CA LEU A 208 9.71 -11.56 11.75
C LEU A 208 10.27 -10.63 10.65
N TRP A 209 11.20 -9.73 10.98
CA TRP A 209 11.98 -9.03 9.96
C TRP A 209 13.26 -9.82 9.66
N LEU A 210 13.77 -9.75 8.44
CA LEU A 210 14.99 -10.44 8.01
C LEU A 210 15.89 -9.47 7.25
N ALA A 211 16.98 -9.04 7.85
CA ALA A 211 18.04 -8.35 7.11
C ALA A 211 19.16 -9.32 6.78
N LEU A 212 19.49 -9.46 5.49
CA LEU A 212 20.62 -10.21 4.98
C LEU A 212 21.84 -9.31 4.86
N VAL A 213 22.90 -9.63 5.60
CA VAL A 213 24.17 -8.89 5.55
C VAL A 213 25.17 -9.68 4.71
N GLU A 214 25.65 -9.08 3.63
CA GLU A 214 26.64 -9.67 2.71
C GLU A 214 28.05 -9.52 3.30
N ASN A 215 28.48 -10.54 4.08
CA ASN A 215 29.80 -10.69 4.72
C ASN A 215 29.93 -10.21 6.21
N PRO A 216 29.20 -10.84 7.15
CA PRO A 216 29.28 -10.49 8.57
C PRO A 216 30.67 -10.61 9.18
N GLY A 217 31.65 -11.24 8.53
CA GLY A 217 32.99 -11.38 9.07
C GLY A 217 33.70 -10.05 9.34
N THR A 218 33.20 -8.94 8.79
CA THR A 218 33.76 -7.61 9.01
C THR A 218 33.12 -6.94 10.25
N PRO A 219 33.92 -6.42 11.20
CA PRO A 219 33.39 -5.71 12.38
C PRO A 219 32.46 -4.54 12.03
N LEU A 220 32.69 -3.89 10.88
CA LEU A 220 31.92 -2.75 10.37
C LEU A 220 30.52 -3.14 9.85
N GLU A 221 30.32 -4.37 9.38
CA GLU A 221 29.00 -4.81 8.92
C GLU A 221 28.12 -5.30 10.08
N ARG A 222 28.73 -5.79 11.15
CA ARG A 222 28.03 -6.15 12.41
C ARG A 222 27.53 -4.92 13.16
N SER A 223 28.18 -3.76 13.03
CA SER A 223 27.71 -2.50 13.64
C SER A 223 26.41 -1.98 13.03
N LEU A 224 26.01 -2.47 11.86
CA LEU A 224 24.73 -2.12 11.23
C LEU A 224 23.54 -2.42 12.15
N ALA A 225 23.58 -3.54 12.88
CA ALA A 225 22.54 -3.90 13.83
C ALA A 225 22.43 -2.88 14.97
N PHE A 226 23.57 -2.37 15.46
CA PHE A 226 23.60 -1.27 16.42
C PHE A 226 23.01 0.01 15.82
N HIS A 227 23.35 0.37 14.59
CA HIS A 227 22.81 1.57 13.95
C HIS A 227 21.29 1.49 13.71
N ILE A 228 20.77 0.32 13.33
CA ILE A 228 19.32 0.08 13.24
C ILE A 228 18.68 0.22 14.63
N ALA A 229 19.26 -0.40 15.67
CA ALA A 229 18.75 -0.27 17.04
C ALA A 229 18.75 1.19 17.53
N HIS A 230 19.81 1.94 17.23
CA HIS A 230 19.93 3.36 17.58
C HIS A 230 18.87 4.21 16.86
N ALA A 231 18.72 4.04 15.54
CA ALA A 231 17.69 4.73 14.76
C ALA A 231 16.28 4.36 15.25
N LEU A 232 16.04 3.09 15.60
CA LEU A 232 14.77 2.61 16.14
C LEU A 232 14.43 3.27 17.47
N VAL A 233 15.39 3.45 18.37
CA VAL A 233 15.20 4.21 19.62
C VAL A 233 14.86 5.67 19.30
N GLY A 234 15.56 6.31 18.37
CA GLY A 234 15.33 7.69 17.98
C GLY A 234 13.92 7.93 17.42
N ARG A 235 13.44 7.05 16.54
CA ARG A 235 12.15 7.18 15.88
C ARG A 235 10.99 6.71 16.75
N SER A 236 11.10 5.54 17.37
CA SER A 236 9.99 4.99 18.17
C SER A 236 9.90 5.59 19.58
N ARG A 237 11.03 6.08 20.12
CA ARG A 237 11.20 6.45 21.53
C ARG A 237 10.82 5.35 22.52
N LYS A 238 10.90 4.10 22.07
CA LYS A 238 10.61 2.91 22.87
C LYS A 238 11.89 2.29 23.41
N ARG A 239 11.75 1.31 24.31
CA ARG A 239 12.88 0.55 24.86
C ARG A 239 13.30 -0.51 23.85
N VAL A 240 14.55 -0.46 23.39
CA VAL A 240 15.09 -1.42 22.41
C VAL A 240 16.22 -2.20 23.05
N LEU A 241 16.21 -3.52 22.89
CA LEU A 241 17.32 -4.41 23.27
C LEU A 241 17.91 -5.05 22.01
N LEU A 242 19.21 -4.86 21.81
CA LEU A 242 20.01 -5.58 20.85
C LEU A 242 20.64 -6.81 21.53
N VAL A 243 20.43 -7.98 20.94
CA VAL A 243 20.93 -9.27 21.42
C VAL A 243 21.89 -9.84 20.39
N ASP A 244 23.17 -9.92 20.73
CA ASP A 244 24.16 -10.59 19.89
C ASP A 244 24.27 -12.08 20.28
N MET A 245 23.79 -12.95 19.39
CA MET A 245 23.89 -14.40 19.53
C MET A 245 25.17 -14.95 18.89
N GLY A 246 25.97 -14.12 18.22
CA GLY A 246 27.25 -14.47 17.63
C GLY A 246 28.37 -14.49 18.67
N GLU A 247 29.14 -15.58 18.72
CA GLU A 247 30.21 -15.77 19.72
C GLU A 247 31.48 -14.90 19.50
N GLN A 248 31.54 -14.10 18.44
CA GLN A 248 32.82 -13.58 17.93
C GLN A 248 33.20 -12.18 18.41
N ASP A 249 32.25 -11.27 18.70
CA ASP A 249 32.53 -9.84 18.95
C ASP A 249 31.99 -9.30 20.29
N ALA A 250 32.53 -9.81 21.40
CA ALA A 250 32.29 -9.25 22.74
C ALA A 250 32.64 -7.75 22.88
N LEU A 251 33.36 -7.16 21.91
CA LEU A 251 33.77 -5.75 21.91
C LEU A 251 32.73 -4.81 21.29
N LEU A 252 31.84 -5.26 20.41
CA LEU A 252 30.91 -4.39 19.67
C LEU A 252 30.04 -3.56 20.61
N ALA A 253 29.52 -4.22 21.63
CA ALA A 253 28.63 -3.59 22.59
C ALA A 253 29.38 -2.66 23.55
N ALA A 254 30.62 -2.96 23.95
CA ALA A 254 31.45 -2.01 24.72
C ALA A 254 31.91 -0.81 23.88
N HIS A 255 32.11 -1.01 22.57
CA HIS A 255 32.63 0.00 21.66
C HIS A 255 31.65 1.15 21.42
N PHE A 256 30.36 0.86 21.23
CA PHE A 256 29.34 1.89 21.08
C PHE A 256 28.63 2.27 22.40
N ALA A 257 28.97 1.61 23.52
CA ALA A 257 28.37 1.93 24.80
C ALA A 257 28.92 3.26 25.36
N THR A 258 28.18 4.34 25.14
CA THR A 258 28.44 5.66 25.71
C THR A 258 28.05 5.78 27.18
N HIS A 259 27.24 4.85 27.71
CA HIS A 259 26.81 4.82 29.10
C HIS A 259 26.98 3.43 29.72
N ARG A 260 27.37 3.40 31.00
CA ARG A 260 27.60 2.15 31.73
C ARG A 260 26.36 1.24 31.77
N ASP A 261 25.17 1.83 31.80
CA ASP A 261 23.88 1.12 31.89
C ASP A 261 23.32 0.65 30.52
N GLN A 262 23.98 0.98 29.41
CA GLN A 262 23.64 0.43 28.09
C GLN A 262 23.95 -1.07 28.01
N LEU A 263 25.05 -1.48 28.63
CA LEU A 263 25.46 -2.87 28.74
C LEU A 263 24.60 -3.58 29.78
N ARG A 264 23.88 -4.62 29.36
CA ARG A 264 23.05 -5.45 30.21
C ARG A 264 23.72 -6.80 30.46
N PRO A 265 23.32 -7.55 31.51
CA PRO A 265 23.79 -8.92 31.73
C PRO A 265 23.63 -9.77 30.47
N SER A 266 24.54 -10.73 30.29
CA SER A 266 24.46 -11.69 29.19
C SER A 266 23.26 -12.62 29.34
N LEU A 267 22.79 -13.21 28.24
CA LEU A 267 21.69 -14.18 28.29
C LEU A 267 22.01 -15.37 29.20
N LEU A 268 23.26 -15.84 29.18
CA LEU A 268 23.71 -16.93 30.04
C LEU A 268 23.67 -16.53 31.53
N GLU A 269 24.07 -15.29 31.87
CA GLU A 269 23.96 -14.78 33.24
C GLU A 269 22.50 -14.67 33.70
N CYS A 270 21.59 -14.22 32.82
CA CYS A 270 20.16 -14.17 33.13
C CYS A 270 19.56 -15.57 33.38
N ALA A 271 20.01 -16.59 32.63
CA ALA A 271 19.56 -17.97 32.83
C ALA A 271 20.14 -18.61 34.11
N GLN A 272 21.38 -18.27 34.48
CA GLN A 272 22.04 -18.80 35.68
C GLN A 272 21.57 -18.09 36.96
N ASP A 273 21.27 -16.80 36.88
CA ASP A 273 20.76 -15.97 37.97
C ASP A 273 19.55 -15.14 37.50
N PRO A 274 18.33 -15.63 37.73
CA PRO A 274 17.11 -14.88 37.40
C PRO A 274 17.04 -13.48 38.04
N GLY A 275 17.78 -13.23 39.13
CA GLY A 275 17.88 -11.90 39.73
C GLY A 275 18.52 -10.85 38.80
N SER A 276 19.34 -11.29 37.85
CA SER A 276 20.01 -10.43 36.88
C SER A 276 19.05 -9.83 35.84
N LEU A 277 17.88 -10.44 35.60
CA LEU A 277 16.82 -9.87 34.76
C LEU A 277 16.32 -8.51 35.28
N ARG A 278 16.39 -8.24 36.59
CA ARG A 278 16.01 -6.93 37.16
C ARG A 278 16.82 -5.78 36.60
N LYS A 279 18.05 -6.02 36.13
CA LYS A 279 18.84 -4.98 35.47
C LYS A 279 18.24 -4.57 34.13
N HIS A 280 17.44 -5.41 33.48
CA HIS A 280 16.74 -5.08 32.25
C HIS A 280 15.46 -4.27 32.49
N GLU A 281 14.90 -4.30 33.70
CA GLU A 281 13.73 -3.49 34.08
C GLU A 281 14.07 -2.00 34.23
N SER A 282 15.35 -1.66 34.47
CA SER A 282 15.81 -0.27 34.58
C SER A 282 15.59 0.52 33.28
N PRO A 283 15.13 1.78 33.34
CA PRO A 283 14.85 2.59 32.14
C PRO A 283 16.04 2.68 31.18
N THR A 284 15.78 2.58 29.87
CA THR A 284 16.78 2.77 28.79
C THR A 284 16.95 4.25 28.44
N VAL A 285 17.02 5.09 29.46
CA VAL A 285 17.04 6.54 29.34
C VAL A 285 18.08 7.07 30.31
N THR A 286 18.88 8.06 29.89
CA THR A 286 19.84 8.75 30.76
C THR A 286 19.12 9.65 31.76
N SER A 287 19.85 10.14 32.77
CA SER A 287 19.36 11.16 33.71
C SER A 287 18.92 12.46 33.01
N GLU A 288 19.47 12.74 31.84
CA GLU A 288 19.13 13.90 31.00
C GLU A 288 17.96 13.63 30.05
N GLY A 289 17.33 12.46 30.12
CA GLY A 289 16.18 12.09 29.29
C GLY A 289 16.54 11.54 27.90
N ARG A 290 17.83 11.35 27.58
CA ARG A 290 18.25 10.78 26.29
C ARG A 290 18.04 9.27 26.28
N ARG A 291 17.33 8.76 25.27
CA ARG A 291 17.09 7.33 25.12
C ARG A 291 18.25 6.66 24.40
N TYR A 292 18.51 5.39 24.71
CA TYR A 292 19.55 4.60 24.07
C TYR A 292 19.11 3.14 23.87
N PRO A 293 19.71 2.41 22.91
CA PRO A 293 19.51 0.97 22.82
C PRO A 293 20.28 0.25 23.94
N ALA A 294 19.62 -0.68 24.63
CA ALA A 294 20.29 -1.60 25.53
C ALA A 294 20.94 -2.73 24.73
N ILE A 295 22.01 -3.31 25.25
CA ILE A 295 22.74 -4.37 24.54
C ILE A 295 23.05 -5.55 25.47
N THR A 296 22.86 -6.76 24.97
CA THR A 296 23.21 -8.02 25.63
C THR A 296 23.84 -9.00 24.64
N THR A 297 24.59 -9.97 25.15
CA THR A 297 25.33 -10.98 24.39
C THR A 297 25.01 -12.38 24.93
N LEU A 298 25.24 -13.43 24.13
CA LEU A 298 25.09 -14.80 24.61
C LEU A 298 26.08 -15.14 25.75
N LEU A 299 27.33 -14.69 25.63
CA LEU A 299 28.41 -14.95 26.60
C LEU A 299 28.77 -13.70 27.42
N PRO A 300 29.26 -13.83 28.67
CA PRO A 300 29.66 -12.69 29.48
C PRO A 300 30.83 -11.91 28.86
N MET A 301 30.70 -10.59 28.78
CA MET A 301 31.76 -9.69 28.27
C MET A 301 33.13 -9.84 28.95
N SER A 302 33.16 -10.31 30.20
CA SER A 302 34.34 -10.35 31.06
C SER A 302 35.13 -11.67 31.04
N THR A 303 34.77 -12.66 30.20
CA THR A 303 35.18 -14.07 30.46
C THR A 303 36.29 -14.68 29.58
N ARG A 304 36.93 -13.95 28.66
CA ARG A 304 38.12 -14.51 27.96
C ARG A 304 39.37 -14.68 28.84
N GLN A 305 39.35 -14.31 30.12
CA GLN A 305 40.47 -14.53 31.05
C GLN A 305 40.34 -15.73 32.00
N PHE A 306 39.20 -16.45 32.07
CA PHE A 306 38.98 -17.39 33.20
C PHE A 306 38.42 -18.79 32.88
N GLY A 307 38.42 -19.24 31.63
CA GLY A 307 38.31 -20.68 31.30
C GLY A 307 37.15 -21.44 31.98
N VAL A 308 35.90 -21.00 31.78
CA VAL A 308 34.71 -21.68 32.30
C VAL A 308 34.04 -22.52 31.20
N SER A 309 33.66 -23.73 31.59
CA SER A 309 33.20 -24.86 30.77
C SER A 309 31.71 -24.82 30.41
N GLU A 310 31.46 -25.22 29.16
CA GLU A 310 30.26 -25.63 28.40
C GLU A 310 28.80 -25.21 28.80
N PRO A 311 28.02 -24.70 27.81
CA PRO A 311 26.60 -24.38 27.95
C PRO A 311 25.71 -25.62 27.73
N GLY A 312 25.53 -26.45 28.75
CA GLY A 312 24.76 -27.71 28.65
C GLY A 312 23.24 -27.59 28.86
N ASP A 313 22.77 -26.62 29.68
CA ASP A 313 21.37 -26.52 30.15
C ASP A 313 20.72 -25.15 29.85
N PHE A 314 21.22 -24.39 28.86
CA PHE A 314 20.73 -23.04 28.57
C PHE A 314 19.38 -23.07 27.81
N ASP A 315 18.27 -22.80 28.52
CA ASP A 315 16.95 -22.57 27.93
C ASP A 315 16.86 -21.14 27.34
N MET A 316 17.43 -20.99 26.15
CA MET A 316 17.40 -19.76 25.36
C MET A 316 15.96 -19.27 25.06
N PRO A 317 15.02 -20.13 24.63
CA PRO A 317 13.63 -19.73 24.39
C PRO A 317 12.96 -19.02 25.57
N SER A 318 13.07 -19.57 26.79
CA SER A 318 12.45 -18.98 27.97
C SER A 318 13.05 -17.61 28.32
N THR A 319 14.38 -17.50 28.29
CA THR A 319 15.10 -16.26 28.61
C THR A 319 14.75 -15.14 27.62
N LEU A 320 14.61 -15.46 26.33
CA LEU A 320 14.20 -14.49 25.30
C LEU A 320 12.75 -14.00 25.51
N ARG A 321 11.86 -14.88 25.98
CA ARG A 321 10.48 -14.52 26.33
C ARG A 321 10.46 -13.53 27.50
N ASP A 322 11.21 -13.81 28.57
CA ASP A 322 11.27 -12.93 29.75
C ASP A 322 11.86 -11.55 29.40
N LEU A 323 12.87 -11.50 28.52
CA LEU A 323 13.42 -10.24 28.02
C LEU A 323 12.44 -9.48 27.13
N ALA A 324 11.60 -10.17 26.36
CA ALA A 324 10.58 -9.52 25.54
C ALA A 324 9.52 -8.79 26.39
N GLU A 325 9.31 -9.17 27.65
CA GLU A 325 8.44 -8.41 28.58
C GLU A 325 9.11 -7.09 29.06
N CYS A 326 10.45 -7.07 29.09
CA CYS A 326 11.22 -5.93 29.56
C CYS A 326 11.39 -4.82 28.51
N TYR A 327 11.25 -5.13 27.22
CA TYR A 327 11.52 -4.20 26.11
C TYR A 327 10.37 -4.10 25.14
N ASP A 328 10.28 -2.97 24.45
CA ASP A 328 9.33 -2.83 23.35
C ASP A 328 9.83 -3.49 22.07
N TYR A 329 11.14 -3.56 21.83
CA TYR A 329 11.71 -4.21 20.66
C TYR A 329 12.91 -5.06 21.03
N LEU A 330 12.98 -6.27 20.47
CA LEU A 330 14.11 -7.18 20.63
C LEU A 330 14.75 -7.44 19.27
N LEU A 331 15.98 -6.95 19.05
CA LEU A 331 16.73 -7.20 17.82
C LEU A 331 17.72 -8.33 18.06
N LEU A 332 17.52 -9.46 17.38
CA LEU A 332 18.36 -10.65 17.49
C LEU A 332 19.33 -10.68 16.30
N VAL A 333 20.62 -10.58 16.56
CA VAL A 333 21.67 -10.78 15.55
C VAL A 333 22.09 -12.24 15.60
N THR A 334 21.97 -12.95 14.46
CA THR A 334 22.23 -14.39 14.37
C THR A 334 23.08 -14.75 13.15
N ALA A 335 23.77 -15.89 13.22
CA ALA A 335 24.60 -16.43 12.15
C ALA A 335 23.82 -17.40 11.23
N ARG A 336 24.49 -17.89 10.17
CA ARG A 336 23.95 -18.69 9.04
C ARG A 336 23.00 -19.85 9.36
N ALA A 337 22.99 -20.38 10.59
CA ALA A 337 22.08 -21.45 11.01
C ALA A 337 21.46 -21.11 12.37
N THR A 338 20.37 -20.35 12.35
CA THR A 338 19.52 -20.18 13.54
C THR A 338 18.73 -21.46 13.75
N ALA A 339 18.77 -22.02 14.97
CA ALA A 339 17.98 -23.21 15.28
C ALA A 339 16.49 -22.92 15.03
N ALA A 340 15.77 -23.84 14.37
CA ALA A 340 14.34 -23.71 14.09
C ALA A 340 13.53 -23.37 15.35
N ALA A 341 13.92 -23.94 16.50
CA ALA A 341 13.30 -23.65 17.80
C ALA A 341 13.37 -22.16 18.21
N VAL A 342 14.46 -21.44 17.87
CA VAL A 342 14.58 -20.00 18.16
C VAL A 342 13.66 -19.21 17.23
N LEU A 343 13.59 -19.57 15.95
CA LEU A 343 12.68 -18.96 14.99
C LEU A 343 11.21 -19.20 15.37
N GLU A 344 10.86 -20.43 15.75
CA GLU A 344 9.52 -20.82 16.24
C GLU A 344 9.14 -20.10 17.54
N THR A 345 10.08 -19.98 18.48
CA THR A 345 9.84 -19.24 19.73
C THR A 345 9.61 -17.76 19.47
N VAL A 346 10.43 -17.16 18.60
CA VAL A 346 10.27 -15.76 18.18
C VAL A 346 8.94 -15.54 17.47
N ALA A 347 8.56 -16.46 16.57
CA ALA A 347 7.31 -16.38 15.82
C ALA A 347 6.06 -16.64 16.69
N GLY A 348 6.16 -17.51 17.71
CA GLY A 348 5.00 -17.96 18.49
C GLY A 348 4.87 -17.40 19.90
N SER A 349 5.89 -16.72 20.45
CA SER A 349 5.90 -16.23 21.84
C SER A 349 6.40 -14.80 22.01
N CYS A 350 6.89 -14.13 20.96
CA CYS A 350 7.38 -12.77 21.06
C CYS A 350 6.53 -11.83 20.20
N SER A 351 5.91 -10.83 20.82
CA SER A 351 5.06 -9.86 20.11
C SER A 351 5.85 -8.83 19.28
N ARG A 352 7.16 -8.65 19.51
CA ARG A 352 7.98 -7.56 18.92
C ARG A 352 9.47 -7.89 18.72
N ALA A 353 9.78 -9.12 18.32
CA ALA A 353 11.14 -9.55 18.00
C ALA A 353 11.50 -9.39 16.50
N ILE A 354 12.74 -8.99 16.22
CA ILE A 354 13.28 -8.67 14.90
C ILE A 354 14.51 -9.55 14.70
N LEU A 355 14.61 -10.22 13.56
CA LEU A 355 15.75 -11.10 13.28
C LEU A 355 16.67 -10.48 12.22
N LEU A 356 17.96 -10.44 12.52
CA LEU A 356 18.99 -10.02 11.57
C LEU A 356 19.81 -11.25 11.24
N ILE A 357 19.58 -11.82 10.06
CA ILE A 357 20.26 -13.03 9.60
C ILE A 357 21.48 -12.65 8.78
N SER A 358 22.64 -13.11 9.20
CA SER A 358 23.79 -12.95 8.33
C SER A 358 23.97 -14.10 7.33
N SER A 359 24.32 -13.77 6.07
CA SER A 359 24.52 -14.74 5.00
C SER A 359 25.66 -14.35 4.05
N ASP A 360 26.76 -15.13 4.04
CA ASP A 360 27.81 -14.95 3.02
C ASP A 360 27.43 -15.52 1.62
N ALA A 361 26.16 -15.83 1.34
CA ALA A 361 25.74 -16.54 0.12
C ALA A 361 25.54 -15.64 -1.13
N LEU A 362 25.62 -14.31 -0.99
CA LEU A 362 25.32 -13.39 -2.09
C LEU A 362 26.55 -12.97 -2.94
N GLY A 363 27.77 -13.21 -2.45
CA GLY A 363 29.00 -12.58 -2.99
C GLY A 363 29.77 -13.30 -4.11
N LYS A 364 29.22 -14.32 -4.79
CA LYS A 364 29.91 -14.94 -5.94
C LYS A 364 29.10 -14.85 -7.23
N GLU A 365 29.45 -13.89 -8.07
CA GLU A 365 29.09 -13.93 -9.49
C GLU A 365 29.77 -15.15 -10.14
N GLY A 366 28.99 -16.17 -10.50
CA GLY A 366 29.45 -17.28 -11.34
C GLY A 366 29.18 -18.69 -10.83
N GLU A 367 28.73 -18.90 -9.59
CA GLU A 367 28.35 -20.24 -9.11
C GLU A 367 26.83 -20.43 -9.18
N SER A 368 26.44 -21.30 -10.12
CA SER A 368 25.15 -21.99 -10.31
C SER A 368 23.96 -21.55 -9.45
N THR A 369 22.87 -21.25 -10.17
CA THR A 369 21.43 -21.16 -9.81
C THR A 369 20.85 -22.12 -8.75
N ALA A 370 21.64 -23.01 -8.13
CA ALA A 370 21.21 -24.07 -7.24
C ALA A 370 21.49 -23.84 -5.74
N ALA A 371 22.03 -22.69 -5.32
CA ALA A 371 22.40 -22.42 -3.92
C ALA A 371 21.82 -21.11 -3.32
N LEU A 372 20.72 -20.61 -3.87
CA LEU A 372 19.99 -19.44 -3.37
C LEU A 372 18.78 -19.83 -2.50
N SER A 373 18.81 -21.01 -1.87
CA SER A 373 17.81 -21.30 -0.84
C SER A 373 18.14 -20.45 0.37
N LEU A 374 17.25 -19.51 0.71
CA LEU A 374 17.13 -19.05 2.10
C LEU A 374 17.13 -20.31 3.00
N THR A 375 17.66 -20.18 4.22
CA THR A 375 17.75 -21.26 5.20
C THR A 375 16.52 -22.18 5.12
N PRO A 376 16.68 -23.51 4.97
CA PRO A 376 15.53 -24.42 4.95
C PRO A 376 14.73 -24.20 6.23
N GLY A 377 13.48 -23.73 6.07
CA GLY A 377 12.61 -23.35 7.19
C GLY A 377 11.88 -22.02 7.01
N LEU A 378 12.40 -21.08 6.20
CA LEU A 378 11.77 -19.76 6.04
C LEU A 378 10.39 -19.84 5.37
N GLU A 379 10.28 -20.71 4.36
CA GLU A 379 9.01 -21.00 3.66
C GLU A 379 7.98 -21.71 4.53
N SER A 380 8.42 -22.35 5.63
CA SER A 380 7.54 -23.03 6.59
C SER A 380 7.14 -22.14 7.77
N LEU A 381 7.61 -20.90 7.84
CA LEU A 381 7.25 -20.00 8.94
C LEU A 381 5.80 -19.54 8.81
N PRO A 382 5.00 -19.64 9.88
CA PRO A 382 3.58 -19.28 9.85
C PRO A 382 3.31 -17.77 9.91
N VAL A 383 4.34 -16.91 9.74
CA VAL A 383 4.28 -15.46 9.95
C VAL A 383 4.79 -14.68 8.72
N PRO A 384 4.19 -13.53 8.39
CA PRO A 384 4.68 -12.67 7.31
C PRO A 384 6.06 -12.10 7.67
N TYR A 385 6.96 -12.09 6.69
CA TYR A 385 8.31 -11.56 6.85
C TYR A 385 8.63 -10.49 5.79
N ALA A 386 9.64 -9.67 6.06
CA ALA A 386 10.18 -8.78 5.05
C ALA A 386 11.69 -8.81 5.00
N ILE A 387 12.22 -8.71 3.77
CA ILE A 387 13.62 -8.92 3.47
C ILE A 387 14.29 -7.59 3.16
N PHE A 388 15.36 -7.30 3.91
CA PHE A 388 16.32 -6.25 3.63
C PHE A 388 17.63 -6.87 3.18
N ILE A 389 18.28 -6.28 2.19
CA ILE A 389 19.61 -6.73 1.76
C ILE A 389 20.58 -5.60 2.02
N ALA A 390 21.61 -5.86 2.81
CA ALA A 390 22.61 -4.89 3.17
C ALA A 390 23.93 -5.14 2.45
N HIS A 391 24.75 -4.08 2.42
CA HIS A 391 26.05 -4.06 1.78
C HIS A 391 25.98 -4.22 0.25
N VAL A 392 24.90 -3.72 -0.36
CA VAL A 392 24.74 -3.76 -1.80
C VAL A 392 25.74 -2.80 -2.47
N PRO A 393 26.60 -3.25 -3.39
CA PRO A 393 27.65 -2.40 -3.98
C PRO A 393 27.12 -1.34 -4.94
N GLU A 394 25.88 -1.52 -5.42
CA GLU A 394 25.21 -0.59 -6.32
C GLU A 394 24.24 0.36 -5.60
N HIS A 395 23.81 1.42 -6.29
CA HIS A 395 22.83 2.35 -5.74
C HIS A 395 21.46 1.67 -5.53
N PRO A 396 20.79 1.89 -4.39
CA PRO A 396 19.55 1.22 -4.04
C PRO A 396 18.35 1.84 -4.78
N THR A 397 18.20 1.50 -6.06
CA THR A 397 17.05 1.91 -6.87
C THR A 397 15.97 0.83 -6.87
N ILE A 398 14.75 1.21 -7.25
CA ILE A 398 13.62 0.27 -7.43
C ILE A 398 13.98 -0.84 -8.42
N GLY A 399 14.64 -0.50 -9.52
CA GLY A 399 15.10 -1.47 -10.53
C GLY A 399 16.20 -2.40 -10.02
N ALA A 400 17.08 -1.91 -9.14
CA ALA A 400 18.04 -2.77 -8.43
C ALA A 400 17.30 -3.75 -7.51
N GLN A 401 16.37 -3.25 -6.71
CA GLN A 401 15.54 -4.06 -5.80
C GLN A 401 14.79 -5.17 -6.54
N ASP A 402 14.20 -4.88 -7.70
CA ASP A 402 13.51 -5.85 -8.56
C ASP A 402 14.47 -6.96 -9.09
N ARG A 403 15.74 -6.65 -9.31
CA ARG A 403 16.74 -7.67 -9.71
C ARG A 403 17.11 -8.57 -8.55
N TYR A 404 17.32 -8.03 -7.35
CA TYR A 404 17.58 -8.83 -6.15
C TYR A 404 16.38 -9.71 -5.79
N ALA A 405 15.16 -9.18 -5.90
CA ALA A 405 13.94 -9.94 -5.67
C ALA A 405 13.82 -11.13 -6.64
N ARG A 406 14.05 -10.92 -7.94
CA ARG A 406 14.06 -12.00 -8.95
C ARG A 406 15.14 -13.04 -8.70
N ARG A 407 16.33 -12.61 -8.28
CA ARG A 407 17.45 -13.52 -7.97
C ARG A 407 17.17 -14.36 -6.73
N LEU A 408 16.56 -13.79 -5.70
CA LEU A 408 16.20 -14.50 -4.46
C LEU A 408 14.94 -15.34 -4.60
N GLY A 409 14.06 -15.06 -5.57
CA GLY A 409 12.74 -15.69 -5.65
C GLY A 409 11.75 -15.20 -4.59
N HIS A 410 12.08 -14.12 -3.88
CA HIS A 410 11.26 -13.52 -2.81
C HIS A 410 11.15 -12.00 -2.98
N SER A 411 10.10 -11.41 -2.41
CA SER A 411 9.96 -9.95 -2.35
C SER A 411 11.05 -9.34 -1.47
N VAL A 412 11.76 -8.35 -2.00
CA VAL A 412 12.74 -7.54 -1.25
C VAL A 412 12.10 -6.20 -0.95
N THR A 413 12.18 -5.75 0.30
CA THR A 413 11.56 -4.49 0.76
C THR A 413 12.45 -3.28 0.49
N ARG A 414 13.74 -3.38 0.80
CA ARG A 414 14.71 -2.31 0.55
C ARG A 414 16.14 -2.86 0.50
N LEU A 415 16.98 -2.20 -0.28
CA LEU A 415 18.42 -2.42 -0.35
C LEU A 415 19.15 -1.36 0.49
N LEU A 416 20.12 -1.77 1.31
CA LEU A 416 21.03 -0.87 2.03
C LEU A 416 22.37 -0.88 1.31
N PRO A 417 22.86 0.29 0.85
CA PRO A 417 24.10 0.37 0.08
C PRO A 417 25.31 0.06 0.95
N ALA A 418 26.38 -0.44 0.32
CA ALA A 418 27.69 -0.50 0.93
C ALA A 418 28.27 0.92 1.07
N ASP A 419 28.52 1.36 2.31
CA ASP A 419 29.23 2.60 2.61
C ASP A 419 30.29 2.34 3.70
N THR A 420 31.27 1.50 3.34
CA THR A 420 32.37 1.10 4.23
C THR A 420 33.12 2.30 4.82
N PRO A 421 33.43 3.39 4.07
CA PRO A 421 34.08 4.56 4.65
C PRO A 421 33.26 5.21 5.76
N LEU A 422 31.94 5.36 5.58
CA LEU A 422 31.07 5.94 6.60
C LEU A 422 30.95 5.01 7.83
N LEU A 423 30.83 3.70 7.61
CA LEU A 423 30.81 2.72 8.71
C LEU A 423 32.13 2.73 9.49
N GLU A 424 33.27 2.83 8.82
CA GLU A 424 34.59 2.94 9.46
C GLU A 424 34.73 4.26 10.24
N GLU A 425 34.29 5.39 9.68
CA GLU A 425 34.27 6.67 10.40
C GLU A 425 33.40 6.61 11.65
N SER A 426 32.20 6.04 11.52
CA SER A 426 31.25 5.83 12.61
C SER A 426 31.85 4.93 13.69
N TRP A 427 32.52 3.85 13.30
CA TRP A 427 33.24 2.95 14.19
C TRP A 427 34.35 3.69 14.93
N GLN A 428 35.27 4.34 14.23
CA GLN A 428 36.41 5.05 14.85
C GLN A 428 35.96 6.12 15.85
N ARG A 429 34.86 6.81 15.57
CA ARG A 429 34.32 7.88 16.41
C ARG A 429 33.32 7.41 17.47
N GLN A 430 32.96 6.12 17.48
CA GLN A 430 31.93 5.57 18.38
C GLN A 430 30.61 6.35 18.31
N MET A 431 30.22 6.77 17.10
CA MET A 431 29.13 7.69 16.86
C MET A 431 28.13 7.06 15.90
N ALA A 432 26.82 7.22 16.14
CA ALA A 432 25.81 6.64 15.27
C ALA A 432 25.76 7.31 13.88
N LEU A 433 25.31 6.58 12.85
CA LEU A 433 25.25 7.07 11.47
C LEU A 433 24.46 8.38 11.30
N ASN A 434 23.38 8.56 12.05
CA ASN A 434 22.56 9.76 12.04
C ASN A 434 23.28 10.99 12.59
N GLU A 435 24.27 10.80 13.46
CA GLU A 435 25.11 11.87 13.99
C GLU A 435 26.30 12.13 13.06
N ALA A 436 26.90 11.07 12.50
CA ALA A 436 28.06 11.16 11.61
C ALA A 436 27.71 11.79 10.25
N ALA A 437 26.64 11.30 9.60
CA ALA A 437 26.24 11.72 8.27
C ALA A 437 24.72 11.57 8.08
N PRO A 438 23.89 12.51 8.58
CA PRO A 438 22.43 12.41 8.56
C PRO A 438 21.83 12.33 7.14
N ARG A 439 22.55 12.83 6.12
CA ARG A 439 22.10 12.87 4.73
C ARG A 439 22.69 11.76 3.85
N ALA A 440 23.55 10.89 4.39
CA ALA A 440 24.09 9.78 3.62
C ALA A 440 23.01 8.76 3.28
N VAL A 441 23.12 8.12 2.11
CA VAL A 441 22.11 7.15 1.62
C VAL A 441 21.98 5.97 2.58
N LEU A 442 23.10 5.46 3.10
CA LEU A 442 23.09 4.39 4.09
C LEU A 442 22.33 4.81 5.36
N THR A 443 22.61 6.01 5.89
CA THR A 443 21.93 6.56 7.06
C THR A 443 20.42 6.67 6.86
N GLN A 444 19.98 7.21 5.72
CA GLN A 444 18.56 7.33 5.39
C GLN A 444 17.88 5.97 5.22
N THR A 445 18.60 4.98 4.69
CA THR A 445 18.06 3.63 4.53
C THR A 445 17.96 2.91 5.88
N VAL A 446 18.96 3.02 6.75
CA VAL A 446 18.89 2.51 8.14
C VAL A 446 17.73 3.15 8.89
N ASP A 447 17.52 4.45 8.72
CA ASP A 447 16.41 5.18 9.30
C ASP A 447 15.05 4.70 8.75
N PHE A 448 14.96 4.36 7.46
CA PHE A 448 13.79 3.70 6.88
C PHE A 448 13.52 2.34 7.51
N VAL A 449 14.54 1.50 7.68
CA VAL A 449 14.39 0.18 8.35
C VAL A 449 13.82 0.36 9.76
N ALA A 450 14.37 1.30 10.52
CA ALA A 450 13.88 1.62 11.86
C ALA A 450 12.40 2.06 11.86
N ARG A 451 12.00 2.94 10.93
CA ARG A 451 10.60 3.38 10.82
C ARG A 451 9.67 2.26 10.37
N TYR A 452 10.12 1.39 9.47
CA TYR A 452 9.36 0.23 9.03
C TYR A 452 9.14 -0.80 10.13
N ILE A 453 10.19 -1.11 10.91
CA ILE A 453 10.08 -1.95 12.11
C ILE A 453 9.11 -1.35 13.13
N ALA A 454 9.12 -0.02 13.28
CA ALA A 454 8.32 0.68 14.26
C ALA A 454 6.87 0.97 13.84
N HIS A 455 6.47 0.62 12.61
CA HIS A 455 5.21 1.06 11.99
C HIS A 455 5.06 2.58 11.95
N LEU A 456 6.10 3.26 11.50
CA LEU A 456 6.22 4.71 11.41
C LEU A 456 6.68 5.17 10.02
N THR A 457 6.49 4.35 8.99
CA THR A 457 6.78 4.79 7.61
C THR A 457 5.83 5.91 7.18
N VAL A 458 6.35 6.82 6.38
CA VAL A 458 5.70 8.08 6.02
C VAL A 458 5.47 8.16 4.52
N GLY A 459 4.20 8.31 4.17
CA GLY A 459 3.74 8.43 2.81
C GLY A 459 3.08 9.78 2.60
N ILE A 460 3.30 10.40 1.43
CA ILE A 460 2.72 11.70 1.10
C ILE A 460 1.98 11.63 -0.25
N ALA A 461 0.69 11.96 -0.21
CA ALA A 461 -0.18 12.05 -1.38
C ALA A 461 -0.36 13.52 -1.81
N PHE A 462 0.03 13.84 -3.05
CA PHE A 462 0.00 15.18 -3.61
C PHE A 462 -1.22 15.36 -4.53
N GLY A 463 -2.11 16.28 -4.14
CA GLY A 463 -3.34 16.50 -4.88
C GLY A 463 -3.21 17.24 -6.20
N GLY A 464 -4.24 17.14 -7.04
CA GLY A 464 -4.42 17.98 -8.22
C GLY A 464 -4.78 19.43 -7.87
N GLY A 465 -4.66 20.34 -8.85
CA GLY A 465 -4.99 21.76 -8.62
C GLY A 465 -4.31 22.79 -9.53
N GLY A 466 -3.71 22.39 -10.65
CA GLY A 466 -3.08 23.32 -11.60
C GLY A 466 -2.05 24.26 -10.94
N ALA A 467 -2.14 25.57 -11.16
CA ALA A 467 -1.26 26.55 -10.55
C ALA A 467 -1.22 26.46 -9.01
N ARG A 468 -2.29 26.01 -8.34
CA ARG A 468 -2.30 25.83 -6.87
C ARG A 468 -1.25 24.82 -6.40
N GLY A 469 -0.71 23.99 -7.29
CA GLY A 469 0.40 23.08 -7.01
C GLY A 469 1.68 23.75 -6.52
N PHE A 470 1.85 25.08 -6.66
CA PHE A 470 2.92 25.81 -5.97
C PHE A 470 2.84 25.67 -4.44
N ALA A 471 1.64 25.51 -3.87
CA ALA A 471 1.49 25.28 -2.43
C ALA A 471 2.07 23.94 -1.98
N HIS A 472 2.08 22.93 -2.86
CA HIS A 472 2.75 21.66 -2.57
C HIS A 472 4.25 21.84 -2.37
N LEU A 473 4.91 22.72 -3.14
CA LEU A 473 6.34 22.99 -2.98
C LEU A 473 6.64 23.56 -1.58
N GLY A 474 5.87 24.56 -1.16
CA GLY A 474 6.05 25.16 0.17
C GLY A 474 5.71 24.21 1.32
N ALA A 475 4.64 23.43 1.18
CA ALA A 475 4.29 22.42 2.19
C ALA A 475 5.37 21.33 2.27
N PHE A 476 5.83 20.83 1.14
CA PHE A 476 6.81 19.76 1.08
C PHE A 476 8.17 20.20 1.63
N GLU A 477 8.64 21.39 1.25
CA GLU A 477 9.84 22.01 1.80
C GLU A 477 9.77 22.12 3.32
N ARG A 478 8.64 22.59 3.86
CA ARG A 478 8.50 22.77 5.31
C ARG A 478 8.41 21.44 6.05
N LEU A 479 7.78 20.41 5.48
CA LEU A 479 7.79 19.05 6.04
C LEU A 479 9.23 18.50 6.14
N LEU A 480 10.02 18.63 5.05
CA LEU A 480 11.42 18.21 5.06
C LEU A 480 12.26 19.00 6.06
N HIS A 481 12.02 20.31 6.19
CA HIS A 481 12.69 21.16 7.17
C HIS A 481 12.43 20.69 8.61
N TYR A 482 11.22 20.23 8.92
CA TYR A 482 10.91 19.62 10.22
C TYR A 482 11.42 18.17 10.38
N GLY A 483 12.24 17.68 9.44
CA GLY A 483 12.78 16.34 9.49
C GLY A 483 11.73 15.25 9.31
N ILE A 484 10.61 15.56 8.64
CA ILE A 484 9.63 14.57 8.20
C ILE A 484 10.23 13.80 7.02
N PRO A 485 10.50 12.51 7.17
CA PRO A 485 11.07 11.69 6.10
C PRO A 485 10.02 11.32 5.05
N VAL A 486 10.48 10.79 3.92
CA VAL A 486 9.63 10.48 2.77
C VAL A 486 9.94 9.07 2.28
N ASP A 487 9.04 8.12 2.54
CA ASP A 487 9.24 6.72 2.15
C ASP A 487 8.44 6.34 0.92
N TYR A 488 7.28 6.98 0.75
CA TYR A 488 6.31 6.68 -0.29
C TYR A 488 5.69 7.98 -0.81
N LEU A 489 5.59 8.11 -2.12
CA LEU A 489 5.06 9.30 -2.78
C LEU A 489 3.98 8.92 -3.78
N ALA A 490 2.88 9.67 -3.81
CA ALA A 490 1.98 9.62 -4.96
C ALA A 490 1.49 11.00 -5.36
N GLY A 491 1.19 11.20 -6.64
CA GLY A 491 0.68 12.47 -7.14
C GLY A 491 -0.42 12.30 -8.19
N CYS A 492 -1.31 13.29 -8.25
CA CYS A 492 -2.31 13.44 -9.30
C CYS A 492 -2.17 14.82 -9.95
N SER A 493 -2.29 14.90 -11.29
CA SER A 493 -2.21 16.16 -12.03
C SER A 493 -0.91 16.92 -11.70
N ILE A 494 -0.99 18.23 -11.43
CA ILE A 494 0.17 19.02 -11.01
C ILE A 494 0.89 18.46 -9.76
N GLY A 495 0.18 17.69 -8.92
CA GLY A 495 0.73 17.07 -7.72
C GLY A 495 1.87 16.10 -8.01
N VAL A 496 2.03 15.60 -9.24
CA VAL A 496 3.17 14.76 -9.62
C VAL A 496 4.48 15.54 -9.73
N LEU A 497 4.43 16.85 -9.99
CA LEU A 497 5.64 17.62 -10.31
C LEU A 497 6.57 17.85 -9.10
N PRO A 498 6.09 18.31 -7.93
CA PRO A 498 6.96 18.50 -6.76
C PRO A 498 7.73 17.23 -6.35
N PRO A 499 7.08 16.06 -6.15
CA PRO A 499 7.81 14.84 -5.81
C PRO A 499 8.74 14.39 -6.95
N SER A 500 8.33 14.49 -8.22
CA SER A 500 9.21 14.13 -9.36
C SER A 500 10.53 14.91 -9.33
N LEU A 501 10.45 16.23 -9.15
CA LEU A 501 11.62 17.10 -9.18
C LEU A 501 12.53 16.88 -7.96
N TYR A 502 11.93 16.67 -6.79
CA TYR A 502 12.67 16.30 -5.59
C TYR A 502 13.45 15.00 -5.79
N LEU A 503 12.82 13.97 -6.35
CA LEU A 503 13.47 12.68 -6.64
C LEU A 503 14.55 12.78 -7.73
N MET A 504 14.48 13.80 -8.59
CA MET A 504 15.54 14.16 -9.55
C MET A 504 16.69 14.95 -8.90
N GLY A 505 16.64 15.20 -7.59
CA GLY A 505 17.66 15.97 -6.86
C GLY A 505 17.59 17.49 -7.09
N LYS A 506 16.46 18.02 -7.55
CA LYS A 506 16.28 19.46 -7.75
C LYS A 506 16.03 20.19 -6.44
N SER A 507 16.63 21.38 -6.31
CA SER A 507 16.32 22.29 -5.21
C SER A 507 14.91 22.87 -5.32
N PHE A 508 14.31 23.28 -4.21
CA PHE A 508 12.98 23.92 -4.21
C PHE A 508 12.96 25.22 -5.03
N ALA A 509 14.06 25.98 -5.02
CA ALA A 509 14.19 27.19 -5.83
C ALA A 509 14.22 26.89 -7.34
N GLU A 510 14.91 25.81 -7.76
CA GLU A 510 14.80 25.32 -9.13
C GLU A 510 13.35 24.95 -9.42
N CYS A 511 12.70 24.15 -8.58
CA CYS A 511 11.32 23.71 -8.77
C CYS A 511 10.35 24.89 -8.98
N GLU A 512 10.45 25.94 -8.15
CA GLU A 512 9.67 27.17 -8.31
C GLU A 512 9.91 27.82 -9.68
N ALA A 513 11.17 27.98 -10.07
CA ALA A 513 11.51 28.52 -11.39
C ALA A 513 10.97 27.66 -12.54
N LEU A 514 10.90 26.33 -12.38
CA LEU A 514 10.33 25.43 -13.39
C LEU A 514 8.82 25.60 -13.51
N PHE A 515 8.11 25.67 -12.38
CA PHE A 515 6.66 25.93 -12.36
C PHE A 515 6.33 27.30 -12.98
N LEU A 516 7.13 28.33 -12.67
CA LEU A 516 7.04 29.61 -13.34
C LEU A 516 7.40 29.49 -14.83
N GLY A 517 8.33 28.65 -15.25
CA GLY A 517 8.63 28.46 -16.68
C GLY A 517 7.47 27.85 -17.48
N ILE A 518 6.70 26.96 -16.85
CA ILE A 518 5.62 26.19 -17.48
C ILE A 518 4.51 27.09 -18.08
N HIS A 519 4.17 28.23 -17.46
CA HIS A 519 3.13 29.14 -17.98
C HIS A 519 3.43 29.63 -19.41
N ARG A 520 4.72 29.78 -19.76
CA ARG A 520 5.16 30.29 -21.08
C ARG A 520 4.94 29.28 -22.21
N HIS A 521 4.72 28.01 -21.86
CA HIS A 521 4.70 26.89 -22.80
C HIS A 521 3.37 26.14 -22.84
N ILE A 522 2.49 26.36 -21.86
CA ILE A 522 1.12 25.81 -21.80
C ILE A 522 0.18 26.47 -22.83
N VAL A 523 0.34 27.77 -23.12
CA VAL A 523 -0.62 28.52 -23.95
C VAL A 523 -0.27 28.38 -25.44
N ARG A 524 -0.61 27.24 -26.04
CA ARG A 524 -0.62 27.07 -27.51
C ARG A 524 -1.91 26.40 -27.95
N TRP A 525 -2.70 27.11 -28.77
CA TRP A 525 -3.96 26.61 -29.30
C TRP A 525 -3.77 25.34 -30.15
N GLY A 526 -4.61 24.34 -29.90
CA GLY A 526 -4.71 23.09 -30.65
C GLY A 526 -5.86 23.12 -31.68
N LEU A 527 -5.93 22.09 -32.53
CA LEU A 527 -7.08 21.90 -33.42
C LEU A 527 -8.26 21.32 -32.62
N PRO A 528 -9.48 21.90 -32.71
CA PRO A 528 -10.60 21.58 -31.82
C PRO A 528 -11.26 20.19 -32.02
N HIS A 529 -10.61 19.26 -32.73
CA HIS A 529 -11.13 17.89 -32.90
C HIS A 529 -10.82 16.97 -31.70
N MET A 530 -9.82 17.29 -30.87
CA MET A 530 -9.45 16.48 -29.70
C MET A 530 -9.17 17.26 -28.41
N SER A 531 -8.63 18.48 -28.49
CA SER A 531 -8.36 19.34 -27.33
C SER A 531 -8.23 20.81 -27.73
N ILE A 532 -8.45 21.71 -26.76
CA ILE A 532 -8.36 23.16 -26.98
C ILE A 532 -6.91 23.65 -27.02
N LEU A 533 -6.04 23.07 -26.19
CA LEU A 533 -4.61 23.38 -26.14
C LEU A 533 -3.78 22.19 -26.66
N SER A 534 -2.65 22.52 -27.28
CA SER A 534 -1.64 21.54 -27.66
C SER A 534 -0.75 21.19 -26.46
N ASN A 535 -0.51 19.90 -26.23
CA ASN A 535 0.47 19.46 -25.23
C ASN A 535 1.92 19.41 -25.77
N ARG A 536 2.21 19.83 -27.02
CA ARG A 536 3.57 19.71 -27.61
C ARG A 536 4.63 20.46 -26.79
N GLY A 537 4.30 21.67 -26.32
CA GLY A 537 5.19 22.49 -25.49
C GLY A 537 5.44 21.83 -24.14
N LEU A 538 4.37 21.41 -23.47
CA LEU A 538 4.40 20.72 -22.19
C LEU A 538 5.18 19.39 -22.26
N LYS A 539 4.90 18.56 -23.27
CA LYS A 539 5.63 17.31 -23.55
C LYS A 539 7.13 17.56 -23.70
N ARG A 540 7.52 18.56 -24.49
CA ARG A 540 8.94 18.90 -24.68
C ARG A 540 9.57 19.34 -23.36
N GLU A 541 8.88 20.15 -22.57
CA GLU A 541 9.41 20.66 -21.31
C GLU A 541 9.57 19.56 -20.26
N ILE A 542 8.54 18.74 -20.06
CA ILE A 542 8.59 17.61 -19.12
C ILE A 542 9.69 16.63 -19.56
N ARG A 543 9.77 16.29 -20.86
CA ARG A 543 10.81 15.40 -21.37
C ARG A 543 12.22 15.97 -21.21
N ASN A 544 12.43 17.25 -21.53
CA ASN A 544 13.74 17.90 -21.37
C ASN A 544 14.19 17.93 -19.90
N ARG A 545 13.24 18.02 -18.96
CA ARG A 545 13.52 18.08 -17.52
C ARG A 545 13.77 16.70 -16.90
N CYS A 546 12.96 15.69 -17.25
CA CYS A 546 13.12 14.34 -16.72
C CYS A 546 14.23 13.55 -17.44
N GLY A 547 14.60 13.96 -18.66
CA GLY A 547 15.52 13.20 -19.51
C GLY A 547 15.01 11.79 -19.78
N ASP A 548 15.90 10.82 -19.66
CA ASP A 548 15.61 9.39 -19.81
C ASP A 548 15.31 8.69 -18.47
N LEU A 549 15.12 9.46 -17.38
CA LEU A 549 14.86 8.91 -16.05
C LEU A 549 13.57 8.10 -16.03
N ARG A 550 13.65 6.93 -15.40
CA ARG A 550 12.54 6.00 -15.24
C ARG A 550 12.23 5.77 -13.77
N PHE A 551 11.03 5.25 -13.48
CA PHE A 551 10.64 4.97 -12.09
C PHE A 551 11.60 3.96 -11.45
N GLU A 552 12.12 3.02 -12.25
CA GLU A 552 13.08 2.02 -11.80
C GLU A 552 14.44 2.62 -11.38
N ASP A 553 14.74 3.86 -11.79
CA ASP A 553 15.97 4.58 -11.40
C ASP A 553 15.81 5.33 -10.06
N LEU A 554 14.60 5.43 -9.53
CA LEU A 554 14.31 6.15 -8.29
C LEU A 554 14.67 5.29 -7.07
N SER A 555 15.12 5.94 -6.00
CA SER A 555 15.36 5.31 -4.69
C SER A 555 14.12 5.25 -3.81
N THR A 556 13.14 6.12 -4.06
CA THR A 556 11.89 6.21 -3.31
C THR A 556 10.72 5.80 -4.20
N PRO A 557 9.88 4.84 -3.78
CA PRO A 557 8.65 4.48 -4.46
C PRO A 557 7.77 5.70 -4.75
N PHE A 558 7.41 5.85 -6.01
CA PHE A 558 6.62 6.96 -6.49
C PHE A 558 5.56 6.49 -7.48
N ALA A 559 4.31 6.88 -7.24
CA ALA A 559 3.17 6.55 -8.07
C ALA A 559 2.54 7.81 -8.66
N MET A 560 2.20 7.78 -9.95
CA MET A 560 1.39 8.82 -10.59
C MET A 560 0.03 8.23 -10.95
N VAL A 561 -1.04 8.87 -10.49
CA VAL A 561 -2.39 8.39 -10.76
C VAL A 561 -2.95 9.05 -12.02
N VAL A 562 -3.56 8.23 -12.87
CA VAL A 562 -4.22 8.62 -14.13
C VAL A 562 -5.53 7.85 -14.29
N LEU A 563 -6.41 8.31 -15.17
CA LEU A 563 -7.66 7.63 -15.48
C LEU A 563 -7.61 7.11 -16.92
N ASP A 564 -7.95 5.85 -17.13
CA ASP A 564 -8.13 5.30 -18.48
C ASP A 564 -9.54 5.67 -18.98
N LEU A 565 -9.57 6.44 -20.07
CA LEU A 565 -10.78 6.93 -20.69
C LEU A 565 -11.66 5.80 -21.27
N ALA A 566 -11.05 4.71 -21.72
CA ALA A 566 -11.76 3.58 -22.34
C ALA A 566 -12.43 2.69 -21.29
N THR A 567 -11.69 2.32 -20.24
CA THR A 567 -12.19 1.41 -19.19
C THR A 567 -12.87 2.14 -18.03
N ARG A 568 -12.66 3.46 -17.91
CA ARG A 568 -13.12 4.30 -16.79
C ARG A 568 -12.54 3.87 -15.45
N THR A 569 -11.35 3.28 -15.47
CA THR A 569 -10.65 2.82 -14.27
C THR A 569 -9.42 3.65 -14.00
N GLU A 570 -9.15 3.85 -12.72
CA GLU A 570 -7.87 4.35 -12.25
C GLU A 570 -6.74 3.44 -12.72
N VAL A 571 -5.64 4.04 -13.17
CA VAL A 571 -4.38 3.36 -13.48
C VAL A 571 -3.29 4.04 -12.66
N ILE A 572 -2.49 3.22 -11.98
CA ILE A 572 -1.33 3.66 -11.22
C ILE A 572 -0.10 3.46 -12.10
N LEU A 573 0.64 4.54 -12.36
CA LEU A 573 1.89 4.51 -13.10
C LEU A 573 3.07 4.62 -12.12
N ASP A 574 3.81 3.53 -11.97
CA ASP A 574 4.96 3.38 -11.06
C ASP A 574 6.17 2.68 -11.71
N ARG A 575 6.12 2.53 -13.04
CA ARG A 575 7.12 1.91 -13.92
C ARG A 575 7.18 2.65 -15.25
N GLY A 576 8.33 2.62 -15.93
CA GLY A 576 8.52 3.30 -17.21
C GLY A 576 9.07 4.73 -17.14
N PRO A 577 9.05 5.47 -18.27
CA PRO A 577 9.61 6.82 -18.33
C PRO A 577 8.79 7.83 -17.50
N LEU A 578 9.43 8.53 -16.55
CA LEU A 578 8.72 9.50 -15.67
C LEU A 578 7.99 10.57 -16.48
N TRP A 579 8.63 11.10 -17.52
CA TRP A 579 8.06 12.20 -18.29
C TRP A 579 6.75 11.83 -18.98
N LEU A 580 6.60 10.55 -19.38
CA LEU A 580 5.42 10.08 -20.08
C LEU A 580 4.24 9.91 -19.10
N ALA A 581 4.51 9.35 -17.92
CA ALA A 581 3.53 9.25 -16.85
C ALA A 581 3.09 10.64 -16.35
N ALA A 582 4.05 11.56 -16.16
CA ALA A 582 3.76 12.93 -15.75
C ALA A 582 2.90 13.64 -16.79
N LEU A 583 3.23 13.50 -18.08
CA LEU A 583 2.43 14.06 -19.18
C LEU A 583 0.99 13.51 -19.18
N ALA A 584 0.81 12.21 -18.95
CA ALA A 584 -0.51 11.59 -18.86
C ALA A 584 -1.32 12.15 -17.68
N SER A 585 -0.71 12.25 -16.49
CA SER A 585 -1.40 12.73 -15.29
C SER A 585 -1.82 14.20 -15.36
N VAL A 586 -1.07 15.06 -16.06
CA VAL A 586 -1.44 16.49 -16.25
C VAL A 586 -2.36 16.73 -17.46
N SER A 587 -2.81 15.69 -18.17
CA SER A 587 -3.63 15.83 -19.38
C SER A 587 -5.12 15.97 -19.05
N ILE A 588 -5.50 17.16 -18.57
CA ILE A 588 -6.89 17.51 -18.22
C ILE A 588 -7.80 17.35 -19.46
N PRO A 589 -8.90 16.57 -19.36
CA PRO A 589 -9.82 16.33 -20.48
C PRO A 589 -10.38 17.62 -21.09
N GLY A 590 -10.42 17.67 -22.43
CA GLY A 590 -10.87 18.84 -23.20
C GLY A 590 -9.86 19.99 -23.27
N ILE A 591 -8.97 20.12 -22.28
CA ILE A 591 -7.89 21.11 -22.27
C ILE A 591 -6.68 20.61 -23.03
N PHE A 592 -6.16 19.43 -22.64
CA PHE A 592 -5.03 18.76 -23.29
C PHE A 592 -5.48 17.44 -23.92
N PRO A 593 -4.81 16.98 -24.99
CA PRO A 593 -5.16 15.72 -25.61
C PRO A 593 -4.77 14.54 -24.69
N PRO A 594 -5.56 13.45 -24.67
CA PRO A 594 -5.20 12.23 -23.95
C PRO A 594 -3.85 11.66 -24.38
N VAL A 595 -3.21 10.91 -23.50
CA VAL A 595 -1.91 10.29 -23.74
C VAL A 595 -2.08 8.78 -23.84
N THR A 596 -1.66 8.20 -24.96
CA THR A 596 -1.66 6.74 -25.12
C THR A 596 -0.40 6.13 -24.53
N ILE A 597 -0.57 5.14 -23.65
CA ILE A 597 0.53 4.32 -23.10
C ILE A 597 0.09 2.85 -23.21
N GLY A 598 0.79 2.06 -24.02
CA GLY A 598 0.37 0.69 -24.34
C GLY A 598 -1.03 0.69 -24.97
N ASN A 599 -1.95 -0.08 -24.39
CA ASN A 599 -3.35 -0.17 -24.83
C ASN A 599 -4.28 0.82 -24.10
N HIS A 600 -3.74 1.68 -23.23
CA HIS A 600 -4.51 2.60 -22.42
C HIS A 600 -4.55 4.01 -23.03
N LEU A 601 -5.71 4.64 -22.97
CA LEU A 601 -5.90 6.04 -23.36
C LEU A 601 -6.10 6.89 -22.11
N LEU A 602 -5.03 7.55 -21.66
CA LEU A 602 -4.92 8.08 -20.31
C LEU A 602 -5.15 9.58 -20.24
N ILE A 603 -5.81 10.02 -19.18
CA ILE A 603 -6.11 11.41 -18.85
C ILE A 603 -5.87 11.70 -17.36
N ASP A 604 -5.91 12.98 -17.00
CA ASP A 604 -5.85 13.42 -15.61
C ASP A 604 -6.94 12.76 -14.75
N ALA A 605 -6.54 12.27 -13.56
CA ALA A 605 -7.40 11.57 -12.62
C ALA A 605 -8.08 12.48 -11.60
N GLY A 606 -7.95 13.81 -11.66
CA GLY A 606 -8.46 14.69 -10.60
C GLY A 606 -9.98 14.62 -10.38
N MET A 607 -10.75 14.19 -11.37
CA MET A 607 -12.19 13.92 -11.22
C MET A 607 -12.52 12.55 -10.61
N HIS A 608 -11.53 11.70 -10.34
CA HIS A 608 -11.67 10.33 -9.82
C HIS A 608 -10.90 10.14 -8.51
N ASP A 609 -9.63 10.54 -8.47
CA ASP A 609 -8.78 10.46 -7.28
C ASP A 609 -7.89 11.73 -7.16
N PRO A 610 -8.49 12.88 -6.77
CA PRO A 610 -7.80 14.17 -6.73
C PRO A 610 -6.67 14.24 -5.72
N VAL A 611 -6.68 13.41 -4.67
CA VAL A 611 -5.58 13.28 -3.69
C VAL A 611 -5.36 11.80 -3.48
N PRO A 612 -4.28 11.21 -4.06
CA PRO A 612 -4.16 9.76 -4.23
C PRO A 612 -3.71 9.01 -2.98
N THR A 613 -4.45 9.16 -1.88
CA THR A 613 -4.17 8.54 -0.58
C THR A 613 -4.13 7.02 -0.67
N ARG A 614 -5.03 6.44 -1.48
CA ARG A 614 -5.16 4.99 -1.67
C ARG A 614 -3.94 4.40 -2.37
N ALA A 615 -3.39 5.10 -3.37
CA ALA A 615 -2.16 4.70 -4.02
C ALA A 615 -1.00 4.66 -3.01
N VAL A 616 -0.90 5.64 -2.12
CA VAL A 616 0.14 5.66 -1.08
C VAL A 616 -0.07 4.55 -0.05
N ARG A 617 -1.31 4.33 0.39
CA ARG A 617 -1.63 3.27 1.35
C ARG A 617 -1.30 1.87 0.79
N ARG A 618 -1.55 1.63 -0.50
CA ARG A 618 -1.18 0.39 -1.20
C ARG A 618 0.34 0.12 -1.23
N MET A 619 1.16 1.16 -1.19
CA MET A 619 2.62 1.01 -1.10
C MET A 619 3.11 0.56 0.29
N GLY A 620 2.22 0.50 1.30
CA GLY A 620 2.52 0.00 2.64
C GLY A 620 2.86 1.08 3.67
N THR A 621 2.38 2.31 3.49
CA THR A 621 2.65 3.38 4.46
C THR A 621 1.85 3.21 5.76
N ASP A 622 2.51 3.48 6.90
CA ASP A 622 1.87 3.49 8.21
C ASP A 622 1.19 4.84 8.49
N ILE A 623 1.90 5.94 8.28
CA ILE A 623 1.42 7.31 8.46
C ILE A 623 1.28 7.97 7.08
N LEU A 624 0.08 8.42 6.75
CA LEU A 624 -0.25 9.01 5.46
C LEU A 624 -0.62 10.49 5.59
N LEU A 625 0.17 11.34 4.95
CA LEU A 625 -0.10 12.76 4.81
C LEU A 625 -0.74 13.03 3.43
N GLY A 626 -1.86 13.75 3.41
CA GLY A 626 -2.48 14.25 2.18
C GLY A 626 -2.23 15.75 2.01
N LEU A 627 -1.83 16.19 0.81
CA LEU A 627 -1.75 17.60 0.44
C LEU A 627 -2.91 17.94 -0.48
N ASP A 628 -3.90 18.66 0.05
CA ASP A 628 -5.12 19.05 -0.66
C ASP A 628 -5.12 20.56 -0.90
N VAL A 629 -4.99 20.95 -2.16
CA VAL A 629 -4.93 22.36 -2.59
C VAL A 629 -6.23 22.87 -3.22
N ASP A 630 -7.30 22.07 -3.26
CA ASP A 630 -8.60 22.48 -3.80
C ASP A 630 -9.58 22.94 -2.70
N GLY A 631 -9.38 22.52 -1.45
CA GLY A 631 -10.14 23.03 -0.29
C GLY A 631 -11.57 22.49 -0.15
N ARG A 632 -12.26 22.86 0.94
CA ARG A 632 -13.58 22.32 1.32
C ARG A 632 -14.78 23.19 0.95
N GLU A 633 -14.63 24.51 0.90
CA GLU A 633 -15.78 25.39 0.67
C GLU A 633 -15.93 25.74 -0.82
N PRO A 634 -17.08 25.43 -1.43
CA PRO A 634 -17.39 25.99 -2.74
C PRO A 634 -17.47 27.51 -2.60
N LEU A 635 -16.52 28.20 -3.20
CA LEU A 635 -16.51 29.66 -3.26
C LEU A 635 -17.84 30.15 -3.85
N SER A 636 -18.38 31.25 -3.29
CA SER A 636 -19.48 32.00 -3.94
C SER A 636 -19.07 32.32 -5.37
N LEU A 637 -20.02 32.42 -6.31
CA LEU A 637 -19.70 32.69 -7.73
C LEU A 637 -18.70 33.84 -7.83
N GLU A 638 -18.93 34.95 -7.13
CA GLU A 638 -18.06 36.12 -7.05
C GLU A 638 -16.61 35.84 -6.58
N ARG A 639 -16.42 34.95 -5.60
CA ARG A 639 -15.09 34.56 -5.09
C ARG A 639 -14.44 33.46 -5.91
N ALA A 640 -15.25 32.61 -6.54
CA ALA A 640 -14.83 31.53 -7.44
C ALA A 640 -14.31 32.07 -8.78
N THR A 641 -14.50 33.36 -9.03
CA THR A 641 -14.28 33.97 -10.35
C THR A 641 -13.50 35.28 -10.27
N PRO A 642 -12.19 35.25 -9.99
CA PRO A 642 -11.33 36.41 -10.21
C PRO A 642 -11.38 36.94 -11.66
N TRP A 643 -11.77 36.10 -12.64
CA TRP A 643 -11.91 36.45 -14.06
C TRP A 643 -13.15 37.31 -14.39
N PHE A 644 -14.17 37.37 -13.54
CA PHE A 644 -15.30 38.31 -13.74
C PHE A 644 -14.92 39.75 -13.33
N ASP A 645 -13.96 39.92 -12.42
CA ASP A 645 -13.60 41.22 -11.87
C ASP A 645 -12.60 42.01 -12.72
N GLU A 646 -11.70 41.36 -13.46
CA GLU A 646 -10.82 42.07 -14.42
C GLU A 646 -11.61 42.78 -15.54
N ALA A 647 -12.81 42.28 -15.87
CA ALA A 647 -13.74 42.89 -16.81
C ALA A 647 -14.43 44.17 -16.30
N LYS A 648 -14.27 44.55 -15.02
CA LYS A 648 -14.88 45.77 -14.46
C LYS A 648 -14.11 47.06 -14.76
N SER A 649 -12.90 46.98 -15.34
CA SER A 649 -12.04 48.16 -15.53
C SER A 649 -12.15 48.87 -16.90
N THR A 650 -13.02 48.42 -17.82
CA THR A 650 -13.22 49.09 -19.11
C THR A 650 -14.69 49.53 -19.30
N PRO A 651 -14.96 50.82 -19.60
CA PRO A 651 -16.30 51.40 -19.60
C PRO A 651 -17.11 51.11 -20.88
N ALA A 652 -17.01 49.91 -21.44
CA ALA A 652 -17.79 49.48 -22.61
C ALA A 652 -18.32 48.06 -22.41
N ARG A 653 -19.55 47.97 -21.89
CA ARG A 653 -20.34 46.75 -21.81
C ARG A 653 -20.38 46.01 -23.15
N LYS A 654 -19.78 44.83 -23.23
CA LYS A 654 -20.22 43.70 -24.08
C LYS A 654 -20.02 42.38 -23.34
N SER A 655 -21.13 41.81 -22.88
CA SER A 655 -21.34 40.40 -22.49
C SER A 655 -20.46 39.80 -21.37
N LEU A 656 -21.01 39.72 -20.15
CA LEU A 656 -20.53 38.88 -19.04
C LEU A 656 -20.79 37.37 -19.32
N ALA A 657 -20.20 36.82 -20.38
CA ALA A 657 -20.23 35.37 -20.62
C ALA A 657 -18.84 34.79 -20.31
N PRO A 658 -18.73 33.79 -19.41
CA PRO A 658 -17.46 33.14 -19.12
C PRO A 658 -16.92 32.46 -20.39
N HIS A 659 -15.60 32.48 -20.61
CA HIS A 659 -15.03 31.76 -21.75
C HIS A 659 -15.25 30.26 -21.59
N PHE A 660 -15.40 29.54 -22.71
CA PHE A 660 -15.66 28.11 -22.72
C PHE A 660 -14.63 27.30 -21.90
N VAL A 661 -13.34 27.63 -22.00
CA VAL A 661 -12.26 27.01 -21.21
C VAL A 661 -12.46 27.23 -19.72
N ASP A 662 -12.84 28.44 -19.31
CA ASP A 662 -13.06 28.77 -17.90
C ASP A 662 -14.26 28.01 -17.34
N VAL A 663 -15.32 27.84 -18.13
CA VAL A 663 -16.48 27.01 -17.74
C VAL A 663 -16.07 25.54 -17.57
N LEU A 664 -15.26 24.99 -18.48
CA LEU A 664 -14.77 23.62 -18.38
C LEU A 664 -13.89 23.41 -17.14
N LEU A 665 -12.95 24.33 -16.89
CA LEU A 665 -12.08 24.26 -15.71
C LEU A 665 -12.88 24.43 -14.42
N ARG A 666 -13.89 25.30 -14.41
CA ARG A 666 -14.75 25.46 -13.23
C ARG A 666 -15.61 24.23 -12.97
N ALA A 667 -16.16 23.60 -14.00
CA ALA A 667 -16.88 22.34 -13.87
C ALA A 667 -15.96 21.22 -13.36
N TYR A 668 -14.71 21.19 -13.84
CA TYR A 668 -13.68 20.29 -13.37
C TYR A 668 -13.40 20.49 -11.86
N GLU A 669 -13.16 21.72 -11.41
CA GLU A 669 -12.96 22.06 -9.98
C GLU A 669 -14.13 21.64 -9.08
N ILE A 670 -15.37 21.79 -9.54
CA ILE A 670 -16.55 21.39 -8.75
C ILE A 670 -16.59 19.86 -8.61
N SER A 671 -16.28 19.15 -9.69
CA SER A 671 -16.19 17.68 -9.68
C SER A 671 -15.07 17.20 -8.76
N THR A 672 -13.87 17.79 -8.85
CA THR A 672 -12.74 17.43 -8.00
C THR A 672 -13.08 17.65 -6.54
N ALA A 673 -13.61 18.82 -6.16
CA ALA A 673 -13.97 19.13 -4.78
C ALA A 673 -14.97 18.13 -4.15
N THR A 674 -15.92 17.63 -4.94
CA THR A 674 -16.92 16.64 -4.48
C THR A 674 -16.26 15.28 -4.20
N VAL A 675 -15.37 14.85 -5.08
CA VAL A 675 -14.66 13.58 -4.96
C VAL A 675 -13.58 13.65 -3.88
N ASN A 676 -12.97 14.82 -3.70
CA ASN A 676 -11.89 15.06 -2.75
C ASN A 676 -12.30 14.80 -1.29
N MET A 677 -13.58 15.03 -0.96
CA MET A 677 -14.13 14.67 0.37
C MET A 677 -14.00 13.17 0.67
N HIS A 678 -13.97 12.33 -0.36
CA HIS A 678 -13.85 10.88 -0.25
C HIS A 678 -12.40 10.41 -0.41
N SER A 679 -11.66 10.92 -1.40
CA SER A 679 -10.27 10.49 -1.64
C SER A 679 -9.33 10.89 -0.50
N ALA A 680 -9.51 12.06 0.11
CA ALA A 680 -8.64 12.51 1.19
C ALA A 680 -8.94 11.84 2.55
N ARG A 681 -9.96 10.98 2.64
CA ARG A 681 -10.42 10.37 3.91
C ARG A 681 -9.44 9.38 4.51
N ASP A 682 -8.65 8.69 3.68
CA ASP A 682 -7.75 7.62 4.12
C ASP A 682 -6.41 8.15 4.65
N ALA A 683 -6.18 9.46 4.57
CA ALA A 683 -5.02 10.12 5.15
C ALA A 683 -5.20 10.39 6.65
N ASP A 684 -4.15 10.15 7.43
CA ASP A 684 -4.11 10.39 8.87
C ASP A 684 -4.09 11.88 9.18
N LEU A 685 -3.48 12.69 8.29
CA LEU A 685 -3.53 14.14 8.33
C LEU A 685 -3.58 14.71 6.91
N VAL A 686 -4.50 15.66 6.69
CA VAL A 686 -4.60 16.36 5.40
C VAL A 686 -4.25 17.83 5.60
N LEU A 687 -3.13 18.25 5.02
CA LEU A 687 -2.69 19.64 4.99
C LEU A 687 -3.44 20.39 3.89
N ARG A 688 -4.08 21.50 4.27
CA ARG A 688 -4.94 22.29 3.38
C ARG A 688 -4.48 23.74 3.28
N PRO A 689 -3.56 24.06 2.35
CA PRO A 689 -3.17 25.42 2.06
C PRO A 689 -4.36 26.30 1.62
N ARG A 690 -4.31 27.59 1.96
CA ARG A 690 -5.32 28.58 1.55
C ARG A 690 -5.06 29.08 0.12
N THR A 691 -5.62 28.37 -0.86
CA THR A 691 -5.31 28.53 -2.30
C THR A 691 -6.53 28.81 -3.16
N GLN A 692 -7.75 28.71 -2.61
CA GLN A 692 -8.99 28.65 -3.38
C GLN A 692 -9.24 29.93 -4.19
N SER A 693 -8.76 31.08 -3.71
CA SER A 693 -8.88 32.38 -4.39
C SER A 693 -8.03 32.52 -5.66
N VAL A 694 -7.20 31.54 -5.99
CA VAL A 694 -6.32 31.55 -7.17
C VAL A 694 -6.82 30.55 -8.21
N SER A 695 -6.89 30.97 -9.48
CA SER A 695 -7.31 30.11 -10.59
C SER A 695 -6.26 29.03 -10.92
N LEU A 696 -6.70 27.88 -11.43
CA LEU A 696 -5.82 26.76 -11.87
C LEU A 696 -4.82 27.16 -12.98
N LEU A 697 -5.04 28.26 -13.69
CA LEU A 697 -4.12 28.75 -14.73
C LEU A 697 -3.29 29.97 -14.29
N GLN A 698 -3.44 30.45 -13.05
CA GLN A 698 -2.81 31.68 -12.59
C GLN A 698 -1.44 31.44 -11.93
N PHE A 699 -0.48 30.95 -12.74
CA PHE A 699 0.88 30.63 -12.27
C PHE A 699 1.67 31.84 -11.75
N THR A 700 1.27 33.08 -12.07
CA THR A 700 1.92 34.31 -11.59
C THR A 700 1.82 34.52 -10.08
N LYS A 701 0.88 33.83 -9.41
CA LYS A 701 0.71 33.87 -7.95
C LYS A 701 1.55 32.84 -7.19
N GLY A 702 2.51 32.18 -7.86
CA GLY A 702 3.35 31.12 -7.28
C GLY A 702 3.95 31.44 -5.90
N PRO A 703 4.63 32.58 -5.70
CA PRO A 703 5.22 32.92 -4.39
C PRO A 703 4.20 32.98 -3.24
N GLN A 704 3.00 33.51 -3.51
CA GLN A 704 1.91 33.56 -2.53
C GLN A 704 1.42 32.15 -2.17
N LEU A 705 1.31 31.26 -3.16
CA LEU A 705 0.88 29.89 -2.98
C LEU A 705 1.91 29.06 -2.21
N ILE A 706 3.21 29.23 -2.48
CA ILE A 706 4.30 28.60 -1.73
C ILE A 706 4.20 29.00 -0.25
N ALA A 707 4.02 30.30 0.04
CA ALA A 707 3.85 30.77 1.41
C ALA A 707 2.63 30.13 2.10
N ALA A 708 1.50 30.01 1.40
CA ALA A 708 0.31 29.33 1.93
C ALA A 708 0.55 27.84 2.22
N GLY A 709 1.38 27.18 1.41
CA GLY A 709 1.84 25.81 1.65
C GLY A 709 2.63 25.66 2.95
N ARG A 710 3.60 26.55 3.17
CA ARG A 710 4.41 26.57 4.41
C ARG A 710 3.55 26.85 5.63
N GLU A 711 2.65 27.83 5.54
CA GLU A 711 1.71 28.20 6.62
C GLU A 711 0.81 27.01 7.01
N ALA A 712 0.36 26.19 6.05
CA ALA A 712 -0.48 25.03 6.33
C ALA A 712 0.24 23.95 7.17
N VAL A 713 1.54 23.75 6.93
CA VAL A 713 2.37 22.82 7.72
C VAL A 713 2.58 23.39 9.13
N GLU A 714 2.90 24.68 9.24
CA GLU A 714 3.09 25.37 10.52
C GLU A 714 1.84 25.30 11.39
N GLN A 715 0.65 25.52 10.80
CA GLN A 715 -0.63 25.39 11.50
C GLN A 715 -0.95 23.96 11.93
N SER A 716 -0.43 22.98 11.21
CA SER A 716 -0.66 21.55 11.50
C SER A 716 0.43 20.95 12.39
N LEU A 717 1.39 21.74 12.85
CA LEU A 717 2.51 21.28 13.67
C LEU A 717 2.07 20.49 14.92
N PRO A 718 1.02 20.89 15.67
CA PRO A 718 0.53 20.09 16.80
C PRO A 718 0.07 18.68 16.38
N ALA A 719 -0.67 18.56 15.26
CA ALA A 719 -1.10 17.26 14.76
C ALA A 719 0.08 16.42 14.23
N LEU A 720 1.07 17.06 13.61
CA LEU A 720 2.31 16.39 13.20
C LEU A 720 3.08 15.87 14.42
N GLN A 721 3.10 16.61 15.54
CA GLN A 721 3.73 16.16 16.80
C GLN A 721 3.02 14.95 17.42
N GLU A 722 1.70 14.85 17.25
CA GLU A 722 0.95 13.67 17.70
C GLU A 722 1.25 12.44 16.84
N LEU A 723 1.43 12.62 15.53
CA LEU A 723 1.73 11.54 14.58
C LEU A 723 3.19 11.07 14.63
N PHE A 724 4.13 11.97 14.92
CA PHE A 724 5.57 11.70 14.83
C PHE A 724 6.23 11.77 16.21
N PRO A 725 6.47 10.62 16.87
CA PRO A 725 7.02 10.58 18.23
C PRO A 725 8.35 11.32 18.38
N TRP A 726 9.15 11.38 17.31
CA TRP A 726 10.46 12.02 17.30
C TRP A 726 10.41 13.56 17.19
N LEU A 727 9.26 14.16 16.88
CA LEU A 727 9.10 15.60 16.69
C LEU A 727 8.78 16.29 18.03
N GLN A 728 9.76 16.93 18.71
CA GLN A 728 9.51 17.70 19.96
C GLN A 728 9.76 19.19 19.81
N VAL A 729 9.12 19.97 20.68
CA VAL A 729 9.22 21.45 20.76
C VAL A 729 10.64 21.93 21.09
N ALA A 730 11.45 21.12 21.78
CA ALA A 730 12.83 21.48 22.14
C ALA A 730 13.76 21.53 20.92
N ASP A 731 13.54 20.66 19.93
CA ASP A 731 14.38 20.53 18.74
C ASP A 731 14.06 21.57 17.65
N LEU A 732 12.97 22.33 17.82
CA LEU A 732 12.50 23.35 16.87
C LEU A 732 12.89 24.79 17.24
N LYS A 733 13.52 24.99 18.39
CA LYS A 733 13.86 26.32 18.93
C LYS A 733 15.30 26.77 18.65
N GLU A 734 16.13 25.92 18.02
CA GLU A 734 17.57 26.18 17.85
C GLU A 734 18.07 26.39 16.40
N GLU A 735 17.20 26.64 15.41
CA GLU A 735 17.66 27.14 14.09
C GLU A 735 17.04 28.47 13.68
#